data_AF-A0A7V9JWA3-F1
#
_entry.id   AF-A0A7V9JWA3-F1
#
_cell.length_a   1.000
_cell.length_b   1.000
_cell.length_c   1.000
_cell.angle_alpha   90.00
_cell.angle_beta   90.00
_cell.angle_gamma   90.00
#
_symmetry.space_group_name_H-M   'P 1'
#
loop_
_entity.id
_entity.type
_entity.pdbx_description
1 polymer ?
#
loop_
_entity_poly.entity_id
_entity_poly.type
_entity_poly.pdbx_seq_one_letter_code
_entity_poly.pdbx_strand_id
1 'polypeptide(L)'
;MQPTLSVESEQTFRNDFYFKRELPENLQFLETLSWNFFWSWKPDGVNLFRELDPALWEKCEQNPRVLLKNVKGLQLWQKANDTDYVAKLQRFAEEFENYHSSSPKSFGKITPENPVAYFCAEYGVHNSLPIYSGGLGILAGDHLKSASDGNVPLVAVGLFYRYGYFRQEIAHDGWQEERYSDSFASELALQPVLNENGERTLVMIHIRGRAVFAQAWLANIGRISLYLLDTNVAENDEIDRLITGHLYGGDTETRIVQEKILGIGGVRLLRKLGIEPVVYHLNEGHSAFLTLELTREFLEERENADFADAVSFVKEKCVFTTHTPVAAGNDNFPLSQIKDCFDANFISSLKISEEQLYELGRTNPDDKSEWFGMTPLAIRLTRSANGVSKKHGEVSRQLWLKLFPEITQADNVPITYITNGVHAPTWVAPSFQTIYEKYIGKHWAEVLHDAAAWRAGVEKIPADKIWNAHQLVKQLLISFIRLKTFSTETGLHDTINERENTSKLFSPDILTIGFARRIAAYKRWNLLLSDLERLLKIVNNVEKPVQFVFAGKAHPQDRAAKLLLQNLLSLDENSQWQRRAVFLEDYDQEVARYLVQGVDVWMNVPRRPLEASGTSGQKVAMNGGLNLSILDGWWIEGYNGENGFAIGILQDDNEKSQETIDAEDAESLYQILETEVIPTYYAKDESGLPSEWIRRMKNALITLTPQFSSDRMVKDYIEKIYT
;
A
#
# COMPACT_ATOMS: atom_id res chain seq x y z
N MET A 1 -17.44 13.33 -24.44
CA MET A 1 -16.56 13.03 -25.60
C MET A 1 -15.14 13.12 -25.11
N GLN A 2 -14.50 11.97 -24.86
CA GLN A 2 -13.06 11.92 -24.64
C GLN A 2 -12.36 12.30 -25.96
N PRO A 3 -11.22 13.00 -25.93
CA PRO A 3 -10.35 13.03 -27.09
C PRO A 3 -9.79 11.62 -27.27
N THR A 4 -10.08 11.04 -28.44
CA THR A 4 -9.50 9.81 -28.94
C THR A 4 -7.99 9.95 -28.95
N LEU A 5 -7.32 9.38 -27.94
CA LEU A 5 -5.91 9.04 -28.03
C LEU A 5 -5.79 8.01 -29.15
N SER A 6 -5.22 8.41 -30.28
CA SER A 6 -4.78 7.49 -31.32
C SER A 6 -3.64 6.66 -30.74
N VAL A 7 -3.98 5.52 -30.14
CA VAL A 7 -3.01 4.48 -29.83
C VAL A 7 -2.60 3.86 -31.16
N GLU A 8 -1.39 4.16 -31.62
CA GLU A 8 -0.80 3.44 -32.75
C GLU A 8 -0.80 1.94 -32.43
N SER A 9 -1.45 1.16 -33.30
CA SER A 9 -1.72 -0.26 -33.15
C SER A 9 -0.50 -1.10 -33.49
N GLU A 10 0.59 -0.99 -32.75
CA GLU A 10 1.60 -2.04 -32.75
C GLU A 10 1.20 -3.09 -31.70
N GLN A 11 0.88 -4.30 -32.17
CA GLN A 11 0.63 -5.48 -31.33
C GLN A 11 1.90 -5.85 -30.55
N THR A 12 2.16 -5.18 -29.44
CA THR A 12 3.30 -5.50 -28.56
C THR A 12 2.87 -6.55 -27.53
N PHE A 13 2.67 -7.78 -27.99
CA PHE A 13 2.64 -8.93 -27.09
C PHE A 13 4.05 -9.15 -26.54
N ARG A 14 4.18 -9.14 -25.21
CA ARG A 14 5.45 -9.48 -24.57
C ARG A 14 5.41 -10.93 -24.10
N ASN A 15 6.19 -11.77 -24.79
CA ASN A 15 6.27 -13.21 -24.53
C ASN A 15 7.16 -13.57 -23.33
N ASP A 16 7.98 -12.66 -22.83
CA ASP A 16 8.71 -12.79 -21.57
C ASP A 16 9.30 -11.43 -21.15
N PHE A 17 9.67 -11.28 -19.88
CA PHE A 17 10.49 -10.15 -19.41
C PHE A 17 11.99 -10.50 -19.40
N TYR A 18 12.40 -11.50 -20.18
CA TYR A 18 13.74 -12.03 -20.12
C TYR A 18 14.67 -11.29 -21.09
N PHE A 19 15.89 -11.03 -20.63
CA PHE A 19 17.00 -10.68 -21.50
C PHE A 19 18.19 -11.53 -21.08
N LYS A 20 19.00 -11.95 -22.05
CA LYS A 20 20.23 -12.68 -21.77
C LYS A 20 21.39 -11.69 -21.67
N ARG A 21 22.04 -11.68 -20.51
CA ARG A 21 23.31 -10.98 -20.31
C ARG A 21 24.30 -11.90 -19.62
N GLU A 22 25.49 -12.03 -20.19
CA GLU A 22 26.56 -12.79 -19.56
C GLU A 22 27.19 -11.94 -18.46
N LEU A 23 26.98 -12.36 -17.21
CA LEU A 23 27.64 -11.79 -16.05
C LEU A 23 28.95 -12.58 -15.79
N PRO A 24 30.02 -11.92 -15.30
CA PRO A 24 31.19 -12.62 -14.77
C PRO A 24 30.77 -13.68 -13.75
N GLU A 25 31.51 -14.80 -13.69
CA GLU A 25 31.15 -15.98 -12.89
C GLU A 25 30.83 -15.64 -11.42
N ASN A 26 31.66 -14.81 -10.81
CA ASN A 26 31.51 -14.36 -9.43
C ASN A 26 30.39 -13.33 -9.21
N LEU A 27 29.73 -12.85 -10.27
CA LEU A 27 28.59 -11.95 -10.22
C LEU A 27 27.27 -12.63 -10.62
N GLN A 28 27.27 -13.92 -10.97
CA GLN A 28 26.09 -14.63 -11.48
C GLN A 28 24.88 -14.57 -10.53
N PHE A 29 25.12 -14.55 -9.22
CA PHE A 29 24.04 -14.47 -8.23
C PHE A 29 23.18 -13.20 -8.36
N LEU A 30 23.71 -12.11 -8.92
CA LEU A 30 22.91 -10.90 -9.18
C LEU A 30 21.74 -11.16 -10.14
N GLU A 31 21.91 -12.08 -11.10
CA GLU A 31 20.81 -12.48 -12.00
C GLU A 31 19.71 -13.18 -11.19
N THR A 32 20.06 -14.19 -10.40
CA THR A 32 19.12 -14.90 -9.51
C THR A 32 18.40 -13.93 -8.59
N LEU A 33 19.16 -13.04 -7.93
CA LEU A 33 18.60 -12.09 -6.99
C LEU A 33 17.66 -11.08 -7.66
N SER A 34 17.92 -10.70 -8.92
CA SER A 34 17.08 -9.74 -9.65
C SER A 34 15.64 -10.23 -9.90
N TRP A 35 15.38 -11.53 -9.76
CA TRP A 35 14.07 -12.17 -9.94
C TRP A 35 13.26 -12.33 -8.65
N ASN A 36 13.82 -11.98 -7.49
CA ASN A 36 13.15 -12.11 -6.20
C ASN A 36 13.22 -10.82 -5.41
N PHE A 37 12.09 -10.30 -4.95
CA PHE A 37 12.03 -9.00 -4.26
C PHE A 37 12.68 -9.00 -2.87
N PHE A 38 13.19 -10.12 -2.35
CA PHE A 38 13.88 -10.20 -1.06
C PHE A 38 14.95 -9.12 -0.85
N TRP A 39 15.70 -8.75 -1.90
CA TRP A 39 16.69 -7.67 -1.81
C TRP A 39 16.09 -6.32 -1.39
N SER A 40 14.80 -6.09 -1.65
CA SER A 40 14.18 -4.75 -1.57
C SER A 40 13.87 -4.28 -0.16
N TRP A 41 13.84 -5.18 0.83
CA TRP A 41 13.72 -4.83 2.26
C TRP A 41 14.97 -5.22 3.06
N LYS A 42 16.10 -5.41 2.36
CA LYS A 42 17.42 -5.68 2.95
C LYS A 42 18.38 -4.58 2.50
N PRO A 43 18.92 -3.74 3.42
CA PRO A 43 19.84 -2.67 3.05
C PRO A 43 21.03 -3.15 2.22
N ASP A 44 21.61 -4.30 2.58
CA ASP A 44 22.72 -4.90 1.84
C ASP A 44 22.30 -5.35 0.44
N GLY A 45 21.11 -5.91 0.28
CA GLY A 45 20.54 -6.30 -1.02
C GLY A 45 20.37 -5.11 -1.97
N VAL A 46 19.82 -3.99 -1.48
CA VAL A 46 19.71 -2.74 -2.26
C VAL A 46 21.10 -2.21 -2.66
N ASN A 47 22.06 -2.25 -1.73
CA ASN A 47 23.41 -1.75 -1.97
C ASN A 47 24.18 -2.58 -3.00
N LEU A 48 23.95 -3.90 -3.10
CA LEU A 48 24.57 -4.73 -4.13
C LEU A 48 24.28 -4.21 -5.54
N PHE A 49 23.05 -3.78 -5.81
CA PHE A 49 22.69 -3.21 -7.11
C PHE A 49 23.15 -1.75 -7.24
N ARG A 50 22.92 -0.92 -6.22
CA ARG A 50 23.32 0.50 -6.25
C ARG A 50 24.83 0.68 -6.47
N GLU A 51 25.68 -0.16 -5.87
CA GLU A 51 27.13 -0.06 -5.99
C GLU A 51 27.66 -0.36 -7.41
N LEU A 52 26.88 -1.03 -8.27
CA LEU A 52 27.29 -1.28 -9.67
C LEU A 52 27.41 0.03 -10.46
N ASP A 53 26.40 0.88 -10.34
CA ASP A 53 26.35 2.22 -10.91
C ASP A 53 25.25 3.04 -10.19
N PRO A 54 25.61 3.89 -9.21
CA PRO A 54 24.63 4.63 -8.42
C PRO A 54 23.77 5.58 -9.24
N ALA A 55 24.33 6.20 -10.30
CA ALA A 55 23.59 7.14 -11.13
C ALA A 55 22.61 6.41 -12.05
N LEU A 56 23.01 5.26 -12.59
CA LEU A 56 22.12 4.42 -13.38
C LEU A 56 21.02 3.78 -12.52
N TRP A 57 21.33 3.40 -11.28
CA TRP A 57 20.36 2.85 -10.34
C TRP A 57 19.14 3.76 -10.15
N GLU A 58 19.36 5.06 -9.92
CA GLU A 58 18.27 6.03 -9.80
C GLU A 58 17.54 6.25 -11.14
N LYS A 59 18.27 6.29 -12.27
CA LYS A 59 17.64 6.39 -13.61
C LYS A 59 16.78 5.18 -13.98
N CYS A 60 17.11 4.01 -13.44
CA CYS A 60 16.35 2.78 -13.62
C CYS A 60 15.19 2.67 -12.62
N GLU A 61 14.86 3.73 -11.88
CA GLU A 61 13.84 3.72 -10.82
C GLU A 61 14.03 2.56 -9.84
N GLN A 62 15.30 2.27 -9.51
CA GLN A 62 15.66 1.24 -8.55
C GLN A 62 15.18 -0.16 -8.98
N ASN A 63 15.13 -0.41 -10.29
CA ASN A 63 14.82 -1.71 -10.88
C ASN A 63 16.12 -2.49 -11.20
N PRO A 64 16.41 -3.60 -10.50
CA PRO A 64 17.60 -4.41 -10.74
C PRO A 64 17.70 -4.97 -12.15
N ARG A 65 16.59 -5.37 -12.76
CA ARG A 65 16.61 -5.96 -14.10
C ARG A 65 16.93 -4.93 -15.17
N VAL A 66 16.34 -3.73 -15.07
CA VAL A 66 16.67 -2.62 -15.97
C VAL A 66 18.13 -2.18 -15.75
N LEU A 67 18.61 -2.12 -14.50
CA LEU A 67 20.01 -1.83 -14.19
C LEU A 67 20.94 -2.86 -14.86
N LEU A 68 20.70 -4.16 -14.61
CA LEU A 68 21.51 -5.24 -15.16
C LEU A 68 21.45 -5.28 -16.68
N LYS A 69 20.36 -4.86 -17.33
CA LYS A 69 20.30 -4.71 -18.79
C LYS A 69 21.22 -3.59 -19.29
N ASN A 70 21.35 -2.49 -18.55
CA ASN A 70 21.97 -1.25 -19.04
C ASN A 70 23.36 -0.93 -18.49
N VAL A 71 23.80 -1.55 -17.39
CA VAL A 71 25.12 -1.33 -16.78
C VAL A 71 26.23 -1.60 -17.80
N LYS A 72 27.39 -0.93 -17.75
CA LYS A 72 28.45 -1.17 -18.74
C LYS A 72 29.23 -2.44 -18.43
N GLY A 73 29.66 -3.17 -19.47
CA GLY A 73 30.47 -4.39 -19.30
C GLY A 73 31.75 -4.15 -18.48
N LEU A 74 32.43 -3.01 -18.70
CA LEU A 74 33.61 -2.63 -17.93
C LEU A 74 33.33 -2.50 -16.42
N GLN A 75 32.20 -1.90 -16.03
CA GLN A 75 31.82 -1.74 -14.62
C GLN A 75 31.58 -3.11 -13.95
N LEU A 76 30.91 -4.04 -14.66
CA LEU A 76 30.73 -5.40 -14.18
C LEU A 76 32.07 -6.11 -13.97
N TRP A 77 33.00 -6.02 -14.92
CA TRP A 77 34.32 -6.63 -14.77
C TRP A 77 35.17 -5.98 -13.67
N GLN A 78 35.04 -4.66 -13.46
CA GLN A 78 35.67 -3.98 -12.33
C GLN A 78 35.12 -4.51 -11.00
N LYS A 79 33.79 -4.62 -10.86
CA LYS A 79 33.15 -5.16 -9.66
C LYS A 79 33.42 -6.65 -9.44
N ALA A 80 33.58 -7.42 -10.52
CA ALA A 80 34.06 -8.79 -10.46
C ALA A 80 35.50 -8.89 -9.94
N ASN A 81 36.35 -7.89 -10.10
CA ASN A 81 37.72 -7.92 -9.56
C ASN A 81 37.86 -7.19 -8.22
N ASP A 82 36.76 -6.62 -7.70
CA ASP A 82 36.67 -5.98 -6.39
C ASP A 82 36.38 -7.05 -5.32
N THR A 83 37.42 -7.45 -4.57
CA THR A 83 37.31 -8.51 -3.56
C THR A 83 36.30 -8.21 -2.47
N ASP A 84 36.14 -6.93 -2.10
CA ASP A 84 35.21 -6.52 -1.06
C ASP A 84 33.77 -6.61 -1.55
N TYR A 85 33.50 -6.20 -2.80
CA TYR A 85 32.19 -6.34 -3.41
C TYR A 85 31.79 -7.80 -3.58
N VAL A 86 32.70 -8.65 -4.09
CA VAL A 86 32.44 -10.09 -4.27
C VAL A 86 32.17 -10.76 -2.92
N ALA A 87 32.92 -10.43 -1.87
CA ALA A 87 32.66 -10.96 -0.53
C ALA A 87 31.30 -10.52 0.03
N LYS A 88 30.87 -9.26 -0.18
CA LYS A 88 29.51 -8.81 0.17
C LYS A 88 28.44 -9.62 -0.57
N LEU A 89 28.62 -9.82 -1.87
CA LEU A 89 27.69 -10.57 -2.71
C LEU A 89 27.56 -12.03 -2.26
N GLN A 90 28.69 -12.69 -1.95
CA GLN A 90 28.70 -14.06 -1.44
C GLN A 90 28.00 -14.19 -0.09
N ARG A 91 28.28 -13.28 0.86
CA ARG A 91 27.58 -13.28 2.16
C ARG A 91 26.07 -13.11 2.00
N PHE A 92 25.65 -12.22 1.09
CA PHE A 92 24.22 -12.02 0.85
C PHE A 92 23.59 -13.22 0.12
N ALA A 93 24.34 -13.90 -0.74
CA ALA A 93 23.92 -15.17 -1.34
C ALA A 93 23.70 -16.25 -0.28
N GLU A 94 24.61 -16.38 0.69
CA GLU A 94 24.44 -17.28 1.83
C GLU A 94 23.21 -16.93 2.67
N GLU A 95 22.96 -15.63 2.94
CA GLU A 95 21.73 -15.19 3.64
C GLU A 95 20.48 -15.57 2.85
N PHE A 96 20.47 -15.29 1.54
CA PHE A 96 19.36 -15.62 0.65
C PHE A 96 19.08 -17.12 0.60
N GLU A 97 20.11 -17.95 0.49
CA GLU A 97 19.95 -19.41 0.48
C GLU A 97 19.43 -19.92 1.83
N ASN A 98 20.01 -19.48 2.95
CA ASN A 98 19.53 -19.85 4.29
C ASN A 98 18.08 -19.44 4.51
N TYR A 99 17.69 -18.28 3.98
CA TYR A 99 16.31 -17.83 3.99
C TYR A 99 15.40 -18.80 3.22
N HIS A 100 15.75 -19.19 1.99
CA HIS A 100 14.89 -20.06 1.18
C HIS A 100 14.94 -21.54 1.57
N SER A 101 16.04 -22.03 2.15
CA SER A 101 16.20 -23.44 2.53
C SER A 101 15.48 -23.81 3.83
N SER A 102 14.93 -22.83 4.54
CA SER A 102 14.23 -23.05 5.81
C SER A 102 12.87 -23.72 5.59
N SER A 103 12.61 -24.84 6.28
CA SER A 103 11.34 -25.57 6.16
C SER A 103 10.13 -24.66 6.48
N PRO A 104 9.09 -24.65 5.63
CA PRO A 104 7.85 -23.93 5.90
C PRO A 104 7.28 -24.31 7.26
N LYS A 105 6.74 -23.32 7.99
CA LYS A 105 6.01 -23.58 9.24
C LYS A 105 4.60 -24.05 8.92
N SER A 106 4.00 -24.80 9.82
CA SER A 106 2.57 -25.15 9.75
C SER A 106 1.82 -24.51 10.92
N PHE A 107 0.61 -24.02 10.65
CA PHE A 107 -0.25 -23.34 11.62
C PHE A 107 -1.63 -23.96 11.60
N GLY A 108 -1.86 -24.97 12.45
CA GLY A 108 -3.12 -25.73 12.45
C GLY A 108 -3.34 -26.44 11.11
N LYS A 109 -4.43 -26.07 10.40
CA LYS A 109 -4.73 -26.62 9.06
C LYS A 109 -3.93 -25.97 7.92
N ILE A 110 -3.21 -24.87 8.19
CA ILE A 110 -2.38 -24.17 7.20
C ILE A 110 -1.05 -24.90 7.09
N THR A 111 -0.79 -25.52 5.94
CA THR A 111 0.44 -26.25 5.64
C THR A 111 0.96 -25.83 4.26
N PRO A 112 2.23 -26.11 3.90
CA PRO A 112 2.71 -25.92 2.53
C PRO A 112 1.85 -26.61 1.45
N GLU A 113 1.23 -27.74 1.75
CA GLU A 113 0.30 -28.45 0.85
C GLU A 113 -1.07 -27.78 0.79
N ASN A 114 -1.52 -27.17 1.89
CA ASN A 114 -2.82 -26.48 2.00
C ASN A 114 -2.61 -25.04 2.49
N PRO A 115 -2.08 -24.14 1.63
CA PRO A 115 -1.70 -22.80 2.03
C PRO A 115 -2.91 -21.88 2.22
N VAL A 116 -2.66 -20.66 2.69
CA VAL A 116 -3.61 -19.54 2.56
C VAL A 116 -3.49 -18.97 1.15
N ALA A 117 -4.62 -18.67 0.49
CA ALA A 117 -4.63 -17.86 -0.73
C ALA A 117 -5.13 -16.46 -0.44
N TYR A 118 -4.26 -15.47 -0.58
CA TYR A 118 -4.54 -14.06 -0.35
C TYR A 118 -4.90 -13.37 -1.67
N PHE A 119 -6.12 -12.85 -1.79
CA PHE A 119 -6.62 -12.19 -2.99
C PHE A 119 -6.69 -10.70 -2.76
N CYS A 120 -6.08 -9.91 -3.66
CA CYS A 120 -6.16 -8.47 -3.63
C CYS A 120 -6.06 -7.92 -5.05
N ALA A 121 -6.74 -6.79 -5.31
CA ALA A 121 -6.66 -6.11 -6.58
C ALA A 121 -5.30 -5.43 -6.80
N GLU A 122 -4.61 -5.00 -5.74
CA GLU A 122 -3.35 -4.25 -5.85
C GLU A 122 -2.27 -4.73 -4.87
N TYR A 123 -1.00 -4.61 -5.26
CA TYR A 123 0.15 -5.01 -4.44
C TYR A 123 1.30 -3.99 -4.54
N GLY A 124 1.57 -3.30 -3.43
CA GLY A 124 2.63 -2.33 -3.28
C GLY A 124 3.91 -2.97 -2.75
N VAL A 125 4.57 -3.81 -3.56
CA VAL A 125 5.80 -4.53 -3.15
C VAL A 125 7.04 -3.64 -3.21
N HIS A 126 7.28 -3.03 -4.38
CA HIS A 126 8.40 -2.14 -4.67
C HIS A 126 8.06 -1.29 -5.90
N ASN A 127 8.69 -0.12 -6.08
CA ASN A 127 8.42 0.79 -7.20
C ASN A 127 8.65 0.14 -8.58
N SER A 128 9.56 -0.83 -8.64
CA SER A 128 9.84 -1.61 -9.85
C SER A 128 8.73 -2.59 -10.24
N LEU A 129 7.64 -2.69 -9.47
CA LEU A 129 6.41 -3.42 -9.79
C LEU A 129 5.18 -2.50 -9.55
N PRO A 130 4.80 -1.67 -10.53
CA PRO A 130 3.84 -0.57 -10.34
C PRO A 130 2.37 -1.02 -10.42
N ILE A 131 1.97 -1.98 -9.58
CA ILE A 131 0.61 -2.57 -9.56
C ILE A 131 -0.19 -2.15 -8.31
N TYR A 132 0.00 -0.91 -7.85
CA TYR A 132 -0.73 -0.36 -6.72
C TYR A 132 -1.01 1.14 -6.89
N SER A 133 -2.00 1.64 -6.14
CA SER A 133 -2.40 3.04 -6.16
C SER A 133 -2.39 3.71 -4.78
N GLY A 134 -2.51 2.93 -3.70
CA GLY A 134 -2.70 3.50 -2.36
C GLY A 134 -2.41 2.56 -1.19
N GLY A 135 -3.02 2.88 -0.06
CA GLY A 135 -2.74 2.23 1.22
C GLY A 135 -3.11 0.75 1.28
N LEU A 136 -4.15 0.32 0.54
CA LEU A 136 -4.57 -1.08 0.46
C LEU A 136 -3.47 -1.94 -0.20
N GLY A 137 -2.94 -1.50 -1.34
CA GLY A 137 -1.84 -2.18 -2.02
C GLY A 137 -0.55 -2.21 -1.19
N ILE A 138 -0.19 -1.09 -0.53
CA ILE A 138 0.98 -1.07 0.36
C ILE A 138 0.82 -2.06 1.52
N LEU A 139 -0.37 -2.14 2.12
CA LEU A 139 -0.67 -3.11 3.15
C LEU A 139 -0.54 -4.55 2.63
N ALA A 140 -1.08 -4.84 1.44
CA ALA A 140 -0.94 -6.16 0.82
C ALA A 140 0.54 -6.52 0.61
N GLY A 141 1.36 -5.59 0.12
CA GLY A 141 2.81 -5.77 -0.03
C GLY A 141 3.51 -6.05 1.31
N ASP A 142 3.21 -5.28 2.35
CA ASP A 142 3.78 -5.49 3.69
C ASP A 142 3.28 -6.80 4.33
N HIS A 143 2.04 -7.21 4.06
CA HIS A 143 1.49 -8.50 4.48
C HIS A 143 2.28 -9.66 3.84
N LEU A 144 2.54 -9.60 2.52
CA LEU A 144 3.32 -10.63 1.83
C LEU A 144 4.76 -10.72 2.36
N LYS A 145 5.42 -9.57 2.62
CA LYS A 145 6.78 -9.55 3.17
C LYS A 145 6.84 -10.15 4.57
N SER A 146 5.87 -9.84 5.42
CA SER A 146 5.80 -10.38 6.79
C SER A 146 5.45 -11.86 6.80
N ALA A 147 4.53 -12.29 5.93
CA ALA A 147 4.23 -13.70 5.73
C ALA A 147 5.45 -14.47 5.21
N SER A 148 6.20 -13.85 4.29
CA SER A 148 7.47 -14.38 3.79
C SER A 148 8.48 -14.55 4.92
N ASP A 149 8.76 -13.50 5.69
CA ASP A 149 9.74 -13.52 6.79
C ASP A 149 9.34 -14.51 7.89
N GLY A 150 8.04 -14.57 8.23
CA GLY A 150 7.46 -15.54 9.15
C GLY A 150 7.45 -16.99 8.67
N ASN A 151 7.75 -17.23 7.39
CA ASN A 151 7.68 -18.51 6.67
C ASN A 151 6.28 -19.15 6.74
N VAL A 152 5.26 -18.33 6.50
CA VAL A 152 3.85 -18.72 6.47
C VAL A 152 3.51 -19.33 5.11
N PRO A 153 2.89 -20.53 5.05
CA PRO A 153 2.38 -21.09 3.80
C PRO A 153 1.26 -20.23 3.22
N LEU A 154 1.64 -19.34 2.31
CA LEU A 154 0.74 -18.40 1.68
C LEU A 154 1.11 -18.20 0.21
N VAL A 155 0.10 -18.17 -0.64
CA VAL A 155 0.18 -17.72 -2.03
C VAL A 155 -0.70 -16.50 -2.21
N ALA A 156 -0.34 -15.62 -3.13
CA ALA A 156 -1.09 -14.41 -3.40
C ALA A 156 -1.59 -14.39 -4.85
N VAL A 157 -2.77 -13.82 -5.06
CA VAL A 157 -3.40 -13.69 -6.38
C VAL A 157 -3.83 -12.24 -6.59
N GLY A 158 -3.54 -11.70 -7.76
CA GLY A 158 -3.85 -10.35 -8.17
C GLY A 158 -4.01 -10.21 -9.68
N LEU A 159 -4.02 -8.96 -10.15
CA LEU A 159 -4.07 -8.61 -11.56
C LEU A 159 -2.76 -7.90 -11.97
N PHE A 160 -2.27 -8.19 -13.17
CA PHE A 160 -1.16 -7.44 -13.76
C PHE A 160 -1.70 -6.32 -14.64
N TYR A 161 -1.64 -5.09 -14.15
CA TYR A 161 -2.11 -3.93 -14.91
C TYR A 161 -1.02 -3.42 -15.85
N ARG A 162 -1.23 -3.55 -17.17
CA ARG A 162 -0.25 -3.14 -18.20
C ARG A 162 0.23 -1.70 -18.00
N TYR A 163 -0.67 -0.78 -17.71
CA TYR A 163 -0.36 0.64 -17.53
C TYR A 163 -0.27 1.06 -16.06
N GLY A 164 -0.33 0.10 -15.13
CA GLY A 164 -0.29 0.36 -13.69
C GLY A 164 -1.33 1.39 -13.23
N TYR A 165 -0.92 2.19 -12.24
CA TYR A 165 -1.54 3.48 -11.93
C TYR A 165 -0.80 4.60 -12.69
N PHE A 166 -1.38 5.80 -12.73
CA PHE A 166 -0.74 6.90 -13.45
C PHE A 166 0.49 7.48 -12.71
N ARG A 167 1.45 7.95 -13.50
CA ARG A 167 2.51 8.87 -13.07
C ARG A 167 1.95 10.28 -13.06
N GLN A 168 2.16 10.98 -11.96
CA GLN A 168 1.66 12.33 -11.77
C GLN A 168 2.65 13.34 -12.32
N GLU A 169 2.16 14.32 -13.07
CA GLU A 169 2.91 15.54 -13.36
C GLU A 169 2.06 16.74 -12.96
N ILE A 170 2.72 17.81 -12.54
CA ILE A 170 2.06 19.07 -12.21
C ILE A 170 2.35 20.07 -13.32
N ALA A 171 1.28 20.54 -13.97
CA ALA A 171 1.33 21.58 -14.98
C ALA A 171 1.67 22.94 -14.33
N HIS A 172 2.02 23.91 -15.18
CA HIS A 172 2.48 25.22 -14.73
C HIS A 172 1.48 26.00 -13.87
N ASP A 173 0.19 25.79 -14.10
CA ASP A 173 -0.89 26.40 -13.33
C ASP A 173 -1.20 25.64 -12.04
N GLY A 174 -0.42 24.62 -11.69
CA GLY A 174 -0.65 23.74 -10.55
C GLY A 174 -1.68 22.62 -10.79
N TRP A 175 -2.15 22.45 -12.03
CA TRP A 175 -3.07 21.37 -12.37
C TRP A 175 -2.38 20.02 -12.45
N GLN A 176 -3.02 18.97 -11.94
CA GLN A 176 -2.52 17.60 -12.06
C GLN A 176 -2.82 16.98 -13.43
N GLU A 177 -1.78 16.49 -14.09
CA GLU A 177 -1.85 15.67 -15.29
C GLU A 177 -1.46 14.21 -15.02
N GLU A 178 -2.11 13.29 -15.73
CA GLU A 178 -1.88 11.86 -15.65
C GLU A 178 -1.07 11.37 -16.85
N ARG A 179 0.08 10.75 -16.61
CA ARG A 179 0.83 10.00 -17.63
C ARG A 179 0.78 8.50 -17.36
N TYR A 180 0.46 7.72 -18.39
CA TYR A 180 0.46 6.26 -18.32
C TYR A 180 1.67 5.72 -19.05
N SER A 181 2.41 4.83 -18.40
CA SER A 181 3.58 4.15 -18.99
C SER A 181 3.24 2.70 -19.24
N ASP A 182 3.62 2.17 -20.39
CA ASP A 182 3.45 0.76 -20.69
C ASP A 182 4.50 -0.06 -19.91
N SER A 183 4.05 -0.86 -18.95
CA SER A 183 4.93 -1.72 -18.15
C SER A 183 5.64 -2.76 -19.00
N PHE A 184 5.11 -3.10 -20.18
CA PHE A 184 5.73 -4.05 -21.11
C PHE A 184 6.97 -3.45 -21.79
N ALA A 185 7.16 -2.13 -21.75
CA ALA A 185 8.39 -1.49 -22.22
C ALA A 185 9.56 -1.58 -21.22
N SER A 186 9.30 -2.00 -19.97
CA SER A 186 10.30 -2.11 -18.90
C SER A 186 10.72 -3.57 -18.63
N GLU A 187 11.79 -3.81 -17.89
CA GLU A 187 12.18 -5.16 -17.47
C GLU A 187 11.65 -5.44 -16.07
N LEU A 188 10.57 -6.23 -15.97
CA LEU A 188 9.98 -6.59 -14.68
C LEU A 188 10.49 -7.94 -14.19
N ALA A 189 10.59 -8.10 -12.87
CA ALA A 189 10.88 -9.38 -12.21
C ALA A 189 9.63 -10.28 -12.19
N LEU A 190 9.10 -10.56 -13.39
CA LEU A 190 7.91 -11.39 -13.61
C LEU A 190 8.25 -12.55 -14.55
N GLN A 191 7.96 -13.76 -14.11
CA GLN A 191 8.13 -14.97 -14.91
C GLN A 191 6.78 -15.45 -15.43
N PRO A 192 6.67 -15.92 -16.68
CA PRO A 192 5.43 -16.53 -17.14
C PRO A 192 5.15 -17.80 -16.33
N VAL A 193 3.88 -17.99 -15.97
CA VAL A 193 3.43 -19.24 -15.35
C VAL A 193 3.23 -20.27 -16.46
N LEU A 194 3.98 -21.36 -16.39
CA LEU A 194 3.97 -22.42 -17.39
C LEU A 194 3.24 -23.66 -16.87
N ASN A 195 2.64 -24.43 -17.77
CA ASN A 195 2.08 -25.74 -17.51
C ASN A 195 3.17 -26.83 -17.57
N GLU A 196 2.80 -28.08 -17.33
CA GLU A 196 3.71 -29.24 -17.38
C GLU A 196 4.42 -29.44 -18.73
N ASN A 197 3.83 -28.92 -19.82
CA ASN A 197 4.40 -28.98 -21.17
C ASN A 197 5.35 -27.80 -21.48
N GLY A 198 5.53 -26.87 -20.55
CA GLY A 198 6.32 -25.65 -20.75
C GLY A 198 5.58 -24.54 -21.53
N GLU A 199 4.27 -24.67 -21.74
CA GLU A 199 3.43 -23.67 -22.40
C GLU A 199 2.79 -22.73 -21.37
N ARG A 200 2.37 -21.53 -21.78
CA ARG A 200 1.71 -20.58 -20.87
C ARG A 200 0.40 -21.14 -20.32
N THR A 201 0.23 -21.02 -19.01
CA THR A 201 -1.03 -21.39 -18.35
C THR A 201 -2.09 -20.33 -18.63
N LEU A 202 -3.10 -20.70 -19.42
CA LEU A 202 -4.28 -19.87 -19.69
C LEU A 202 -5.49 -20.33 -18.86
N VAL A 203 -6.24 -19.40 -18.30
CA VAL A 203 -7.56 -19.64 -17.70
C VAL A 203 -8.63 -18.95 -18.53
N MET A 204 -9.75 -19.64 -18.78
CA MET A 204 -10.88 -19.09 -19.53
C MET A 204 -11.99 -18.68 -18.58
N ILE A 205 -12.57 -17.49 -18.82
CA ILE A 205 -13.68 -16.91 -18.08
C ILE A 205 -14.70 -16.39 -19.09
N HIS A 206 -15.98 -16.73 -18.91
CA HIS A 206 -17.04 -16.14 -19.74
C HIS A 206 -17.36 -14.73 -19.25
N ILE A 207 -17.30 -13.74 -20.15
CA ILE A 207 -17.62 -12.34 -19.86
C ILE A 207 -18.50 -11.84 -21.00
N ARG A 208 -19.72 -11.38 -20.68
CA ARG A 208 -20.68 -10.84 -21.68
C ARG A 208 -20.94 -11.81 -22.84
N GLY A 209 -21.04 -13.10 -22.52
CA GLY A 209 -21.25 -14.18 -23.50
C GLY A 209 -20.03 -14.52 -24.37
N ARG A 210 -18.87 -13.88 -24.16
CA ARG A 210 -17.61 -14.20 -24.84
C ARG A 210 -16.69 -15.01 -23.93
N ALA A 211 -15.85 -15.86 -24.52
CA ALA A 211 -14.75 -16.50 -23.80
C ALA A 211 -13.56 -15.53 -23.75
N VAL A 212 -13.16 -15.13 -22.54
CA VAL A 212 -11.99 -14.29 -22.28
C VAL A 212 -10.93 -15.14 -21.59
N PHE A 213 -9.72 -15.12 -22.13
CA PHE A 213 -8.57 -15.85 -21.63
C PHE A 213 -7.67 -14.94 -20.80
N ALA A 214 -7.15 -15.44 -19.68
CA ALA A 214 -6.10 -14.76 -18.93
C ALA A 214 -4.90 -15.69 -18.78
N GLN A 215 -3.71 -15.17 -19.06
CA GLN A 215 -2.46 -15.78 -18.64
C GLN A 215 -2.10 -15.37 -17.21
N ALA A 216 -1.08 -15.99 -16.64
CA ALA A 216 -0.56 -15.60 -15.34
C ALA A 216 0.95 -15.33 -15.36
N TRP A 217 1.35 -14.35 -14.55
CA TRP A 217 2.74 -14.00 -14.26
C TRP A 217 3.06 -14.28 -12.79
N LEU A 218 4.27 -14.75 -12.50
CA LEU A 218 4.76 -15.03 -11.16
C LEU A 218 5.78 -13.96 -10.73
N ALA A 219 5.53 -13.32 -9.59
CA ALA A 219 6.49 -12.52 -8.84
C ALA A 219 6.88 -13.25 -7.55
N ASN A 220 8.18 -13.36 -7.27
CA ASN A 220 8.66 -13.95 -6.03
C ASN A 220 8.89 -12.87 -4.97
N ILE A 221 8.06 -12.86 -3.93
CA ILE A 221 8.15 -11.92 -2.80
C ILE A 221 8.81 -12.66 -1.64
N GLY A 222 10.14 -12.78 -1.68
CA GLY A 222 10.86 -13.68 -0.78
C GLY A 222 10.42 -15.12 -1.06
N ARG A 223 9.76 -15.75 -0.09
CA ARG A 223 9.21 -17.11 -0.16
C ARG A 223 7.80 -17.15 -0.76
N ILE A 224 7.11 -16.02 -0.86
CA ILE A 224 5.72 -15.97 -1.28
C ILE A 224 5.62 -15.86 -2.80
N SER A 225 4.83 -16.76 -3.39
CA SER A 225 4.46 -16.69 -4.81
C SER A 225 3.27 -15.75 -4.99
N LEU A 226 3.46 -14.65 -5.72
CA LEU A 226 2.40 -13.74 -6.14
C LEU A 226 2.08 -13.98 -7.62
N TYR A 227 0.89 -14.49 -7.88
CA TYR A 227 0.36 -14.74 -9.22
C TYR A 227 -0.49 -13.56 -9.70
N LEU A 228 -0.19 -13.04 -10.88
CA LEU A 228 -0.86 -11.89 -11.47
C LEU A 228 -1.50 -12.27 -12.79
N LEU A 229 -2.84 -12.18 -12.86
CA LEU A 229 -3.61 -12.49 -14.06
C LEU A 229 -3.56 -11.33 -15.06
N ASP A 230 -3.45 -11.69 -16.34
CA ASP A 230 -3.26 -10.77 -17.46
C ASP A 230 -4.12 -11.21 -18.65
N THR A 231 -5.01 -10.34 -19.13
CA THR A 231 -5.89 -10.60 -20.27
C THR A 231 -5.29 -10.15 -21.61
N ASN A 232 -4.08 -9.58 -21.63
CA ASN A 232 -3.39 -9.17 -22.84
C ASN A 232 -2.76 -10.37 -23.58
N VAL A 233 -3.63 -11.25 -24.10
CA VAL A 233 -3.28 -12.45 -24.86
C VAL A 233 -3.90 -12.42 -26.25
N ALA A 234 -3.31 -13.17 -27.19
CA ALA A 234 -3.69 -13.12 -28.60
C ALA A 234 -5.10 -13.69 -28.85
N GLU A 235 -5.55 -14.60 -27.98
CA GLU A 235 -6.87 -15.24 -28.00
C GLU A 235 -8.02 -14.27 -27.75
N ASN A 236 -7.76 -13.11 -27.13
CA ASN A 236 -8.78 -12.13 -26.79
C ASN A 236 -8.92 -11.05 -27.85
N ASP A 237 -10.14 -10.51 -27.95
CA ASP A 237 -10.42 -9.27 -28.68
C ASP A 237 -9.73 -8.08 -28.00
N GLU A 238 -9.45 -7.01 -28.77
CA GLU A 238 -8.71 -5.83 -28.28
C GLU A 238 -9.32 -5.21 -27.02
N ILE A 239 -10.64 -5.16 -26.93
CA ILE A 239 -11.35 -4.61 -25.77
C ILE A 239 -11.16 -5.47 -24.51
N ASP A 240 -11.14 -6.80 -24.68
CA ASP A 240 -10.99 -7.74 -23.56
C ASP A 240 -9.54 -7.79 -23.06
N ARG A 241 -8.56 -7.49 -23.94
CA ARG A 241 -7.15 -7.29 -23.55
C ARG A 241 -6.98 -6.10 -22.59
N LEU A 242 -7.83 -5.09 -22.70
CA LEU A 242 -7.78 -3.90 -21.84
C LEU A 242 -8.47 -4.07 -20.48
N ILE A 243 -9.09 -5.23 -20.20
CA ILE A 243 -9.61 -5.54 -18.85
C ILE A 243 -8.49 -5.38 -17.81
N THR A 244 -7.29 -5.84 -18.12
CA THR A 244 -6.08 -5.69 -17.29
C THR A 244 -5.22 -4.50 -17.74
N GLY A 245 -5.83 -3.47 -18.35
CA GLY A 245 -5.13 -2.28 -18.83
C GLY A 245 -4.68 -1.36 -17.69
N HIS A 246 -5.64 -0.79 -16.95
CA HIS A 246 -5.37 0.23 -15.93
C HIS A 246 -5.88 -0.20 -14.55
N LEU A 247 -5.09 0.09 -13.50
CA LEU A 247 -5.54 -0.03 -12.12
C LEU A 247 -6.50 1.11 -11.79
N TYR A 248 -7.73 0.77 -11.36
CA TYR A 248 -8.81 1.73 -11.07
C TYR A 248 -9.07 2.72 -12.21
N GLY A 249 -8.82 2.30 -13.46
CA GLY A 249 -9.23 3.02 -14.66
C GLY A 249 -10.57 2.52 -15.19
N GLY A 250 -11.06 3.18 -16.24
CA GLY A 250 -12.33 2.83 -16.88
C GLY A 250 -13.55 3.26 -16.08
N ASP A 251 -14.67 2.60 -16.36
CA ASP A 251 -15.98 2.79 -15.76
C ASP A 251 -16.39 1.57 -14.91
N THR A 252 -17.60 1.60 -14.36
CA THR A 252 -18.16 0.48 -13.57
C THR A 252 -18.21 -0.84 -14.36
N GLU A 253 -18.36 -0.74 -15.67
CA GLU A 253 -18.34 -1.88 -16.60
C GLU A 253 -16.97 -2.55 -16.70
N THR A 254 -15.89 -1.77 -16.71
CA THR A 254 -14.51 -2.30 -16.66
C THR A 254 -14.22 -2.90 -15.29
N ARG A 255 -14.74 -2.28 -14.24
CA ARG A 255 -14.51 -2.68 -12.85
C ARG A 255 -15.07 -4.08 -12.54
N ILE A 256 -16.34 -4.32 -12.85
CA ILE A 256 -16.98 -5.63 -12.58
C ILE A 256 -16.27 -6.80 -13.30
N VAL A 257 -15.78 -6.58 -14.53
CA VAL A 257 -15.09 -7.63 -15.28
C VAL A 257 -13.68 -7.89 -14.75
N GLN A 258 -12.98 -6.86 -14.25
CA GLN A 258 -11.72 -7.03 -13.51
C GLN A 258 -11.92 -7.89 -12.25
N GLU A 259 -12.97 -7.61 -11.47
CA GLU A 259 -13.29 -8.38 -10.26
C GLU A 259 -13.65 -9.83 -10.59
N LYS A 260 -14.32 -10.07 -11.73
CA LYS A 260 -14.61 -11.42 -12.19
C LYS A 260 -13.34 -12.18 -12.62
N ILE A 261 -12.40 -11.53 -13.32
CA ILE A 261 -11.09 -12.13 -13.63
C ILE A 261 -10.32 -12.43 -12.33
N LEU A 262 -10.25 -11.48 -11.39
CA LEU A 262 -9.54 -11.67 -10.12
C LEU A 262 -10.15 -12.83 -9.30
N GLY A 263 -11.47 -12.81 -9.10
CA GLY A 263 -12.14 -13.81 -8.26
C GLY A 263 -12.20 -15.19 -8.91
N ILE A 264 -12.88 -15.30 -10.05
CA ILE A 264 -13.12 -16.59 -10.73
C ILE A 264 -11.85 -17.08 -11.42
N GLY A 265 -11.19 -16.20 -12.18
CA GLY A 265 -9.95 -16.55 -12.88
C GLY A 265 -8.84 -16.95 -11.90
N GLY A 266 -8.79 -16.31 -10.73
CA GLY A 266 -7.82 -16.65 -9.69
C GLY A 266 -8.03 -18.05 -9.10
N VAL A 267 -9.27 -18.43 -8.78
CA VAL A 267 -9.58 -19.80 -8.31
C VAL A 267 -9.20 -20.83 -9.37
N ARG A 268 -9.58 -20.59 -10.63
CA ARG A 268 -9.26 -21.49 -11.76
C ARG A 268 -7.76 -21.62 -11.99
N LEU A 269 -7.01 -20.53 -11.81
CA LEU A 269 -5.54 -20.56 -11.90
C LEU A 269 -4.96 -21.48 -10.81
N LEU A 270 -5.40 -21.31 -9.56
CA LEU A 270 -4.91 -22.15 -8.45
C LEU A 270 -5.18 -23.64 -8.71
N ARG A 271 -6.36 -24.00 -9.25
CA ARG A 271 -6.66 -25.38 -9.67
C ARG A 271 -5.70 -25.90 -10.73
N LYS A 272 -5.40 -25.10 -11.77
CA LYS A 272 -4.43 -25.48 -12.81
C LYS A 272 -3.01 -25.67 -12.27
N LEU A 273 -2.67 -25.02 -11.16
CA LEU A 273 -1.38 -25.15 -10.49
C LEU A 273 -1.35 -26.28 -9.45
N GLY A 274 -2.46 -26.99 -9.26
CA GLY A 274 -2.57 -28.02 -8.21
C GLY A 274 -2.50 -27.45 -6.79
N ILE A 275 -2.80 -26.15 -6.62
CA ILE A 275 -2.79 -25.49 -5.32
C ILE A 275 -4.21 -25.58 -4.74
N GLU A 276 -4.32 -26.18 -3.56
CA GLU A 276 -5.58 -26.32 -2.82
C GLU A 276 -5.53 -25.55 -1.50
N PRO A 277 -5.92 -24.26 -1.50
CA PRO A 277 -5.92 -23.47 -0.27
C PRO A 277 -6.91 -23.98 0.77
N VAL A 278 -6.49 -23.95 2.03
CA VAL A 278 -7.37 -24.19 3.19
C VAL A 278 -8.19 -22.95 3.54
N VAL A 279 -7.65 -21.76 3.27
CA VAL A 279 -8.30 -20.47 3.51
C VAL A 279 -8.13 -19.56 2.29
N TYR A 280 -9.22 -18.94 1.86
CA TYR A 280 -9.24 -17.88 0.87
C TYR A 280 -9.50 -16.56 1.60
N HIS A 281 -8.51 -15.66 1.59
CA HIS A 281 -8.63 -14.34 2.18
C HIS A 281 -8.96 -13.30 1.11
N LEU A 282 -10.17 -12.77 1.17
CA LEU A 282 -10.65 -11.67 0.35
C LEU A 282 -10.24 -10.33 0.98
N ASN A 283 -9.24 -9.66 0.40
CA ASN A 283 -8.81 -8.35 0.86
C ASN A 283 -9.56 -7.24 0.10
N GLU A 284 -10.61 -6.73 0.72
CA GLU A 284 -11.69 -5.91 0.14
C GLU A 284 -12.61 -6.68 -0.83
N GLY A 285 -13.77 -6.12 -1.16
CA GLY A 285 -14.83 -6.77 -1.95
C GLY A 285 -14.43 -7.19 -3.38
N HIS A 286 -13.29 -6.72 -3.89
CA HIS A 286 -12.87 -6.87 -5.30
C HIS A 286 -12.73 -8.32 -5.77
N SER A 287 -12.52 -9.26 -4.85
CA SER A 287 -12.38 -10.68 -5.16
C SER A 287 -13.60 -11.50 -4.75
N ALA A 288 -14.72 -10.88 -4.36
CA ALA A 288 -15.87 -11.57 -3.79
C ALA A 288 -16.49 -12.61 -4.73
N PHE A 289 -16.37 -12.45 -6.06
CA PHE A 289 -16.82 -13.46 -7.02
C PHE A 289 -16.08 -14.80 -6.93
N LEU A 290 -14.93 -14.87 -6.25
CA LEU A 290 -14.27 -16.16 -5.97
C LEU A 290 -15.19 -17.11 -5.18
N THR A 291 -16.03 -16.55 -4.31
CA THR A 291 -16.97 -17.33 -3.49
C THR A 291 -17.99 -18.07 -4.37
N LEU A 292 -18.45 -17.44 -5.45
CA LEU A 292 -19.37 -18.05 -6.42
C LEU A 292 -18.70 -19.17 -7.22
N GLU A 293 -17.43 -19.03 -7.59
CA GLU A 293 -16.70 -20.12 -8.26
C GLU A 293 -16.49 -21.32 -7.33
N LEU A 294 -16.18 -21.09 -6.05
CA LEU A 294 -16.09 -22.17 -5.06
C LEU A 294 -17.45 -22.86 -4.83
N THR A 295 -18.55 -22.09 -4.81
CA THR A 295 -19.91 -22.66 -4.76
C THR A 295 -20.17 -23.55 -5.99
N ARG A 296 -19.82 -23.06 -7.19
CA ARG A 296 -19.97 -23.81 -8.43
C ARG A 296 -19.20 -25.12 -8.41
N GLU A 297 -17.91 -25.09 -8.06
CA GLU A 297 -17.07 -26.29 -7.96
C GLU A 297 -17.67 -27.31 -6.99
N PHE A 298 -18.09 -26.86 -5.80
CA PHE A 298 -18.67 -27.74 -4.79
C PHE A 298 -19.93 -28.47 -5.27
N LEU A 299 -20.81 -27.75 -5.98
CA LEU A 299 -22.08 -28.28 -6.50
C LEU A 299 -21.89 -29.18 -7.72
N GLU A 300 -20.89 -28.90 -8.55
CA GLU A 300 -20.54 -29.74 -9.71
C GLU A 300 -20.02 -31.11 -9.26
N GLU A 301 -19.23 -31.15 -8.19
CA GLU A 301 -18.71 -32.39 -7.62
C GLU A 301 -19.76 -33.21 -6.86
N ARG A 302 -20.90 -32.60 -6.49
CA ARG A 302 -21.90 -33.18 -5.58
C ARG A 302 -23.32 -33.02 -6.13
N GLU A 303 -23.77 -34.05 -6.84
CA GLU A 303 -25.08 -34.08 -7.49
C GLU A 303 -26.24 -33.76 -6.54
N ASN A 304 -26.23 -34.34 -5.33
CA ASN A 304 -27.31 -34.20 -4.33
C ASN A 304 -27.17 -32.98 -3.41
N ALA A 305 -26.10 -32.20 -3.51
CA ALA A 305 -25.93 -31.01 -2.67
C ALA A 305 -26.74 -29.83 -3.22
N ASP A 306 -27.25 -28.98 -2.35
CA ASP A 306 -27.94 -27.74 -2.72
C ASP A 306 -27.08 -26.50 -2.44
N PHE A 307 -27.61 -25.31 -2.79
CA PHE A 307 -26.90 -24.06 -2.59
C PHE A 307 -26.59 -23.79 -1.10
N ALA A 308 -27.43 -24.23 -0.16
CA ALA A 308 -27.19 -24.02 1.26
C ALA A 308 -26.03 -24.91 1.77
N ASP A 309 -25.92 -26.14 1.27
CA ASP A 309 -24.75 -26.99 1.52
C ASP A 309 -23.46 -26.31 1.02
N ALA A 310 -23.51 -25.77 -0.20
CA ALA A 310 -22.37 -25.08 -0.82
C ALA A 310 -21.97 -23.81 -0.05
N VAL A 311 -22.94 -23.00 0.38
CA VAL A 311 -22.69 -21.81 1.22
C VAL A 311 -21.99 -22.20 2.53
N SER A 312 -22.41 -23.28 3.16
CA SER A 312 -21.79 -23.75 4.41
C SER A 312 -20.31 -24.11 4.20
N PHE A 313 -20.01 -24.83 3.11
CA PHE A 313 -18.63 -25.14 2.71
C PHE A 313 -17.79 -23.91 2.36
N VAL A 314 -18.35 -22.99 1.56
CA VAL A 314 -17.62 -21.78 1.13
C VAL A 314 -17.36 -20.85 2.31
N LYS A 315 -18.32 -20.69 3.23
CA LYS A 315 -18.09 -19.95 4.47
C LYS A 315 -16.94 -20.54 5.26
N GLU A 316 -16.87 -21.86 5.40
CA GLU A 316 -15.75 -22.51 6.10
C GLU A 316 -14.41 -22.20 5.43
N LYS A 317 -14.34 -21.94 4.12
CA LYS A 317 -13.07 -21.65 3.43
C LYS A 317 -12.73 -20.16 3.30
N CYS A 318 -13.70 -19.26 3.39
CA CYS A 318 -13.49 -17.85 3.03
C CYS A 318 -13.52 -16.90 4.23
N VAL A 319 -12.58 -15.96 4.26
CA VAL A 319 -12.51 -14.86 5.25
C VAL A 319 -12.38 -13.52 4.52
N PHE A 320 -12.92 -12.46 5.11
CA PHE A 320 -13.06 -11.15 4.46
C PHE A 320 -12.51 -10.01 5.32
N THR A 321 -11.68 -9.15 4.72
CA THR A 321 -11.25 -7.88 5.35
C THR A 321 -11.85 -6.71 4.58
N THR A 322 -12.52 -5.78 5.28
CA THR A 322 -13.00 -4.52 4.70
C THR A 322 -12.13 -3.34 5.16
N HIS A 323 -11.82 -2.43 4.22
CA HIS A 323 -10.99 -1.23 4.47
C HIS A 323 -11.79 0.06 4.36
N THR A 324 -13.06 -0.04 3.97
CA THR A 324 -13.87 1.10 3.56
C THR A 324 -14.84 1.52 4.68
N PRO A 325 -14.67 2.73 5.27
CA PRO A 325 -15.47 3.17 6.41
C PRO A 325 -16.85 3.74 6.01
N VAL A 326 -17.15 3.84 4.71
CA VAL A 326 -18.40 4.42 4.19
C VAL A 326 -19.02 3.56 3.10
N ALA A 327 -20.35 3.42 3.12
CA ALA A 327 -21.08 2.61 2.13
C ALA A 327 -20.75 3.01 0.68
N ALA A 328 -20.72 4.32 0.40
CA ALA A 328 -20.45 4.87 -0.93
C ALA A 328 -19.04 4.59 -1.48
N GLY A 329 -18.10 4.14 -0.63
CA GLY A 329 -16.76 3.75 -1.06
C GLY A 329 -16.65 2.28 -1.46
N ASN A 330 -17.69 1.47 -1.24
CA ASN A 330 -17.71 0.06 -1.62
C ASN A 330 -18.18 -0.09 -3.07
N ASP A 331 -17.62 -1.05 -3.79
CA ASP A 331 -18.02 -1.33 -5.17
C ASP A 331 -19.46 -1.88 -5.22
N ASN A 332 -20.29 -1.19 -6.01
CA ASN A 332 -21.70 -1.52 -6.24
C ASN A 332 -22.00 -1.45 -7.74
N PHE A 333 -22.74 -2.43 -8.25
CA PHE A 333 -23.03 -2.55 -9.67
C PHE A 333 -24.55 -2.59 -9.94
N PRO A 334 -25.04 -1.86 -10.95
CA PRO A 334 -26.40 -2.04 -11.45
C PRO A 334 -26.68 -3.51 -11.82
N LEU A 335 -27.89 -3.99 -11.56
CA LEU A 335 -28.26 -5.39 -11.81
C LEU A 335 -28.11 -5.79 -13.29
N SER A 336 -28.28 -4.85 -14.22
CA SER A 336 -28.03 -5.08 -15.65
C SER A 336 -26.57 -5.49 -15.91
N GLN A 337 -25.61 -4.90 -15.20
CA GLN A 337 -24.19 -5.26 -15.35
C GLN A 337 -23.92 -6.65 -14.78
N ILE A 338 -24.56 -7.04 -13.66
CA ILE A 338 -24.45 -8.40 -13.11
C ILE A 338 -25.01 -9.42 -14.09
N LYS A 339 -26.17 -9.13 -14.70
CA LYS A 339 -26.79 -9.97 -15.72
C LYS A 339 -25.89 -10.19 -16.93
N ASP A 340 -25.26 -9.13 -17.42
CA ASP A 340 -24.33 -9.22 -18.55
C ASP A 340 -23.03 -9.92 -18.14
N CYS A 341 -22.67 -9.84 -16.85
CA CYS A 341 -21.50 -10.50 -16.31
C CYS A 341 -21.72 -12.02 -16.18
N PHE A 342 -22.89 -12.49 -15.74
CA PHE A 342 -23.17 -13.90 -15.47
C PHE A 342 -24.24 -14.48 -16.40
N ASP A 343 -23.85 -15.43 -17.25
CA ASP A 343 -24.80 -16.12 -18.13
C ASP A 343 -25.73 -17.08 -17.35
N ALA A 344 -26.83 -17.46 -18.01
CA ALA A 344 -27.84 -18.33 -17.42
C ALA A 344 -27.30 -19.73 -17.04
N ASN A 345 -26.26 -20.22 -17.71
CA ASN A 345 -25.65 -21.51 -17.40
C ASN A 345 -24.86 -21.43 -16.09
N PHE A 346 -24.09 -20.35 -15.89
CA PHE A 346 -23.39 -20.11 -14.64
C PHE A 346 -24.37 -19.99 -13.48
N ILE A 347 -25.43 -19.20 -13.61
CA ILE A 347 -26.45 -19.06 -12.56
C ILE A 347 -27.11 -20.42 -12.27
N SER A 348 -27.47 -21.17 -13.31
CA SER A 348 -28.06 -22.52 -13.15
C SER A 348 -27.09 -23.50 -12.48
N SER A 349 -25.78 -23.38 -12.72
CA SER A 349 -24.75 -24.20 -12.06
C SER A 349 -24.63 -23.95 -10.56
N LEU A 350 -25.10 -22.78 -10.08
CA LEU A 350 -25.22 -22.48 -8.65
C LEU A 350 -26.51 -23.05 -8.04
N LYS A 351 -27.38 -23.71 -8.82
CA LYS A 351 -28.69 -24.24 -8.40
C LYS A 351 -29.60 -23.18 -7.75
N ILE A 352 -29.50 -21.92 -8.20
CA ILE A 352 -30.34 -20.80 -7.75
C ILE A 352 -30.93 -20.05 -8.95
N SER A 353 -31.95 -19.23 -8.68
CA SER A 353 -32.52 -18.29 -9.64
C SER A 353 -31.70 -17.00 -9.75
N GLU A 354 -31.95 -16.23 -10.81
CA GLU A 354 -31.35 -14.91 -11.02
C GLU A 354 -31.65 -13.94 -9.86
N GLU A 355 -32.87 -13.95 -9.34
CA GLU A 355 -33.25 -13.09 -8.21
C GLU A 355 -32.49 -13.49 -6.93
N GLN A 356 -32.33 -14.79 -6.67
CA GLN A 356 -31.54 -15.27 -5.53
C GLN A 356 -30.06 -14.86 -5.65
N LEU A 357 -29.49 -14.81 -6.86
CA LEU A 357 -28.16 -14.25 -7.05
C LEU A 357 -28.14 -12.76 -6.65
N TYR A 358 -29.10 -11.97 -7.11
CA TYR A 358 -29.18 -10.54 -6.78
C TYR A 358 -29.32 -10.29 -5.28
N GLU A 359 -30.13 -11.10 -4.58
CA GLU A 359 -30.28 -11.05 -3.12
C GLU A 359 -28.94 -11.20 -2.37
N LEU A 360 -27.97 -11.94 -2.92
CA LEU A 360 -26.64 -12.08 -2.30
C LEU A 360 -25.88 -10.75 -2.26
N GLY A 361 -26.11 -9.86 -3.22
CA GLY A 361 -25.44 -8.56 -3.33
C GLY A 361 -26.19 -7.40 -2.66
N ARG A 362 -27.47 -7.55 -2.28
CA ARG A 362 -28.26 -6.44 -1.68
C ARG A 362 -28.03 -6.33 -0.18
N THR A 363 -28.05 -5.14 0.40
CA THR A 363 -28.11 -4.97 1.86
C THR A 363 -29.49 -5.37 2.38
N ASN A 364 -30.55 -4.93 1.71
CA ASN A 364 -31.93 -5.32 1.97
C ASN A 364 -32.43 -6.22 0.84
N PRO A 365 -32.59 -7.54 1.06
CA PRO A 365 -33.06 -8.47 0.02
C PRO A 365 -34.40 -8.06 -0.63
N ASP A 366 -35.28 -7.41 0.13
CA ASP A 366 -36.61 -6.98 -0.33
C ASP A 366 -36.57 -5.71 -1.21
N ASP A 367 -35.48 -4.94 -1.17
CA ASP A 367 -35.32 -3.74 -1.99
C ASP A 367 -34.77 -4.08 -3.37
N LYS A 368 -35.69 -4.32 -4.32
CA LYS A 368 -35.35 -4.64 -5.71
C LYS A 368 -34.67 -3.51 -6.49
N SER A 369 -34.66 -2.28 -5.94
CA SER A 369 -33.97 -1.15 -6.54
C SER A 369 -32.49 -1.06 -6.14
N GLU A 370 -32.09 -1.79 -5.10
CA GLU A 370 -30.73 -1.77 -4.60
C GLU A 370 -29.75 -2.40 -5.60
N TRP A 371 -28.60 -1.74 -5.76
CA TRP A 371 -27.51 -2.24 -6.59
C TRP A 371 -26.87 -3.47 -5.95
N PHE A 372 -26.17 -4.26 -6.77
CA PHE A 372 -25.42 -5.40 -6.29
C PHE A 372 -24.11 -4.94 -5.65
N GLY A 373 -24.02 -5.03 -4.33
CA GLY A 373 -22.82 -4.70 -3.56
C GLY A 373 -21.89 -5.89 -3.38
N MET A 374 -20.60 -5.67 -3.60
CA MET A 374 -19.57 -6.70 -3.43
C MET A 374 -19.28 -7.03 -1.97
N THR A 375 -19.38 -6.03 -1.09
CA THR A 375 -19.22 -6.23 0.35
C THR A 375 -20.36 -7.05 0.96
N PRO A 376 -21.65 -6.79 0.65
CA PRO A 376 -22.75 -7.71 0.96
C PRO A 376 -22.51 -9.15 0.50
N LEU A 377 -22.05 -9.35 -0.75
CA LEU A 377 -21.72 -10.68 -1.26
C LEU A 377 -20.63 -11.36 -0.41
N ALA A 378 -19.54 -10.64 -0.12
CA ALA A 378 -18.43 -11.17 0.68
C ALA A 378 -18.88 -11.54 2.11
N ILE A 379 -19.60 -10.66 2.80
CA ILE A 379 -20.10 -10.90 4.17
C ILE A 379 -21.02 -12.12 4.20
N ARG A 380 -21.90 -12.29 3.21
CA ARG A 380 -22.82 -13.44 3.16
C ARG A 380 -22.13 -14.78 2.92
N LEU A 381 -20.97 -14.81 2.26
CA LEU A 381 -20.29 -16.03 1.83
C LEU A 381 -18.95 -16.28 2.54
N THR A 382 -18.67 -15.59 3.64
CA THR A 382 -17.48 -15.79 4.47
C THR A 382 -17.86 -16.16 5.91
N ARG A 383 -17.01 -16.93 6.61
CA ARG A 383 -17.23 -17.26 8.04
C ARG A 383 -16.89 -16.11 8.98
N SER A 384 -16.01 -15.20 8.54
CA SER A 384 -15.51 -14.11 9.37
C SER A 384 -15.23 -12.89 8.50
N ALA A 385 -15.61 -11.73 9.02
CA ALA A 385 -15.33 -10.43 8.45
C ALA A 385 -14.62 -9.56 9.49
N ASN A 386 -13.63 -8.75 9.08
CA ASN A 386 -12.95 -7.84 9.99
C ASN A 386 -12.70 -6.45 9.40
N GLY A 387 -12.77 -5.44 10.28
CA GLY A 387 -12.21 -4.12 10.02
C GLY A 387 -10.70 -4.07 10.27
N VAL A 388 -10.09 -2.92 9.99
CA VAL A 388 -8.62 -2.74 9.91
C VAL A 388 -8.00 -1.88 11.03
N SER A 389 -8.85 -1.52 11.98
CA SER A 389 -8.53 -0.91 13.28
C SER A 389 -9.69 -1.20 14.22
N LYS A 390 -9.48 -1.01 15.53
CA LYS A 390 -10.56 -1.22 16.50
C LYS A 390 -11.78 -0.35 16.19
N LYS A 391 -11.56 0.95 15.93
CA LYS A 391 -12.64 1.89 15.62
C LYS A 391 -13.33 1.54 14.30
N HIS A 392 -12.57 1.11 13.30
CA HIS A 392 -13.17 0.67 12.03
C HIS A 392 -14.04 -0.57 12.18
N GLY A 393 -13.70 -1.49 13.07
CA GLY A 393 -14.58 -2.63 13.40
C GLY A 393 -15.93 -2.17 13.93
N GLU A 394 -15.96 -1.18 14.84
CA GLU A 394 -17.20 -0.58 15.34
C GLU A 394 -18.02 0.10 14.22
N VAL A 395 -17.37 0.92 13.39
CA VAL A 395 -18.02 1.59 12.26
C VAL A 395 -18.57 0.58 11.26
N SER A 396 -17.82 -0.48 10.95
CA SER A 396 -18.23 -1.55 10.03
C SER A 396 -19.46 -2.30 10.54
N ARG A 397 -19.53 -2.59 11.85
CA ARG A 397 -20.72 -3.21 12.46
C ARG A 397 -21.96 -2.34 12.30
N GLN A 398 -21.83 -1.04 12.52
CA GLN A 398 -22.94 -0.09 12.33
C GLN A 398 -23.37 -0.02 10.86
N LEU A 399 -22.40 0.08 9.96
CA LEU A 399 -22.64 0.20 8.52
C LEU A 399 -23.40 -1.01 7.97
N TRP A 400 -23.04 -2.21 8.41
CA TRP A 400 -23.55 -3.47 7.88
C TRP A 400 -24.64 -4.12 8.74
N LEU A 401 -25.13 -3.45 9.79
CA LEU A 401 -26.19 -3.96 10.66
C LEU A 401 -27.42 -4.45 9.89
N LYS A 402 -27.80 -3.73 8.82
CA LYS A 402 -28.96 -4.08 7.99
C LYS A 402 -28.83 -5.44 7.27
N LEU A 403 -27.62 -5.99 7.13
CA LEU A 403 -27.42 -7.35 6.58
C LEU A 403 -27.88 -8.46 7.53
N PHE A 404 -28.08 -8.14 8.82
CA PHE A 404 -28.39 -9.09 9.87
C PHE A 404 -29.73 -8.72 10.53
N PRO A 405 -30.88 -9.02 9.87
CA PRO A 405 -32.20 -8.58 10.35
C PRO A 405 -32.57 -9.13 11.74
N GLU A 406 -31.98 -10.25 12.15
CA GLU A 406 -32.11 -10.83 13.49
C GLU A 406 -31.30 -10.09 14.57
N ILE A 407 -30.43 -9.15 14.18
CA ILE A 407 -29.56 -8.39 15.07
C ILE A 407 -30.06 -6.95 15.16
N THR A 408 -30.39 -6.51 16.37
CA THR A 408 -30.89 -5.14 16.63
C THR A 408 -29.80 -4.18 17.11
N GLN A 409 -28.67 -4.71 17.61
CA GLN A 409 -27.56 -3.92 18.14
C GLN A 409 -26.30 -4.17 17.31
N ALA A 410 -25.67 -3.10 16.84
CA ALA A 410 -24.45 -3.16 16.03
C ALA A 410 -23.34 -4.00 16.69
N ASP A 411 -23.16 -3.94 18.01
CA ASP A 411 -22.10 -4.68 18.71
C ASP A 411 -22.21 -6.21 18.58
N ASN A 412 -23.39 -6.73 18.25
CA ASN A 412 -23.62 -8.17 18.04
C ASN A 412 -23.38 -8.60 16.58
N VAL A 413 -23.17 -7.65 15.65
CA VAL A 413 -22.84 -7.97 14.25
C VAL A 413 -21.47 -8.69 14.22
N PRO A 414 -21.36 -9.86 13.56
CA PRO A 414 -20.18 -10.73 13.59
C PRO A 414 -19.01 -10.20 12.72
N ILE A 415 -18.71 -8.91 12.84
CA ILE A 415 -17.55 -8.27 12.25
C ILE A 415 -16.56 -7.98 13.38
N THR A 416 -15.32 -8.46 13.27
CA THR A 416 -14.25 -8.21 14.25
C THR A 416 -13.30 -7.11 13.74
N TYR A 417 -12.07 -7.05 14.26
CA TYR A 417 -11.01 -6.20 13.73
C TYR A 417 -9.66 -6.89 13.82
N ILE A 418 -8.80 -6.58 12.85
CA ILE A 418 -7.36 -6.83 12.89
C ILE A 418 -6.69 -5.51 12.56
N THR A 419 -5.99 -4.91 13.52
CA THR A 419 -5.33 -3.63 13.28
C THR A 419 -4.22 -3.79 12.25
N ASN A 420 -4.22 -2.93 11.22
CA ASN A 420 -3.16 -2.88 10.23
C ASN A 420 -1.78 -2.60 10.85
N GLY A 421 -0.75 -3.19 10.25
CA GLY A 421 0.65 -2.89 10.54
C GLY A 421 1.47 -2.71 9.26
N VAL A 422 2.71 -2.30 9.43
CA VAL A 422 3.68 -2.09 8.33
C VAL A 422 4.94 -2.90 8.54
N HIS A 423 5.59 -3.26 7.43
CA HIS A 423 6.75 -4.15 7.47
C HIS A 423 7.99 -3.38 7.91
N ALA A 424 8.38 -3.54 9.17
CA ALA A 424 9.44 -2.74 9.78
C ALA A 424 10.77 -2.76 8.98
N PRO A 425 11.27 -3.91 8.49
CA PRO A 425 12.48 -3.92 7.64
C PRO A 425 12.38 -3.10 6.35
N THR A 426 11.17 -2.94 5.78
CA THR A 426 10.94 -2.09 4.60
C THR A 426 11.07 -0.61 4.93
N TRP A 427 10.53 -0.19 6.08
CA TRP A 427 10.24 1.22 6.34
C TRP A 427 11.20 1.89 7.32
N VAL A 428 11.87 1.11 8.19
CA VAL A 428 12.91 1.64 9.08
C VAL A 428 14.14 2.02 8.28
N ALA A 429 14.63 3.25 8.45
CA ALA A 429 15.81 3.77 7.79
C ALA A 429 17.07 2.99 8.21
N PRO A 430 18.05 2.79 7.31
CA PRO A 430 19.29 2.07 7.62
C PRO A 430 20.05 2.62 8.85
N SER A 431 19.98 3.93 9.10
CA SER A 431 20.57 4.57 10.28
C SER A 431 19.93 4.10 11.60
N PHE A 432 18.61 3.93 11.62
CA PHE A 432 17.88 3.37 12.76
C PHE A 432 18.08 1.86 12.87
N GLN A 433 18.11 1.12 11.75
CA GLN A 433 18.42 -0.32 11.76
C GLN A 433 19.80 -0.57 12.42
N THR A 434 20.81 0.22 12.08
CA THR A 434 22.16 0.14 12.68
C THR A 434 22.12 0.36 14.21
N ILE A 435 21.26 1.26 14.69
CA ILE A 435 21.06 1.48 16.12
C ILE A 435 20.37 0.26 16.75
N TYR A 436 19.31 -0.25 16.14
CA TYR A 436 18.59 -1.42 16.65
C TYR A 436 19.51 -2.65 16.71
N GLU A 437 20.29 -2.90 15.66
CA GLU A 437 21.28 -3.99 15.64
C GLU A 437 22.30 -3.90 16.77
N LYS A 438 22.73 -2.67 17.11
CA LYS A 438 23.72 -2.42 18.16
C LYS A 438 23.16 -2.61 19.57
N TYR A 439 21.95 -2.14 19.85
CA TYR A 439 21.39 -2.10 21.22
C TYR A 439 20.38 -3.21 21.52
N ILE A 440 19.74 -3.75 20.49
CA ILE A 440 18.70 -4.79 20.58
C ILE A 440 19.25 -6.12 20.05
N GLY A 441 20.03 -6.09 18.97
CA GLY A 441 20.72 -7.24 18.38
C GLY A 441 20.46 -7.38 16.88
N LYS A 442 21.27 -8.20 16.19
CA LYS A 442 21.17 -8.40 14.72
C LYS A 442 19.78 -8.82 14.24
N HIS A 443 19.03 -9.54 15.07
CA HIS A 443 17.68 -10.02 14.79
C HIS A 443 16.59 -9.11 15.39
N TRP A 444 16.81 -7.80 15.44
CA TRP A 444 15.91 -6.84 16.10
C TRP A 444 14.45 -6.91 15.61
N ALA A 445 14.23 -7.28 14.34
CA ALA A 445 12.89 -7.42 13.78
C ALA A 445 12.11 -8.55 14.47
N GLU A 446 12.76 -9.68 14.80
CA GLU A 446 12.14 -10.80 15.52
C GLU A 446 11.75 -10.40 16.96
N VAL A 447 12.49 -9.46 17.56
CA VAL A 447 12.22 -8.94 18.92
C VAL A 447 10.93 -8.12 18.97
N LEU A 448 10.41 -7.61 17.84
CA LEU A 448 9.15 -6.86 17.80
C LEU A 448 7.95 -7.66 18.30
N HIS A 449 8.03 -8.99 18.26
CA HIS A 449 7.01 -9.88 18.82
C HIS A 449 6.95 -9.87 20.35
N ASP A 450 8.01 -9.41 21.02
CA ASP A 450 8.11 -9.25 22.47
C ASP A 450 8.26 -7.75 22.80
N ALA A 451 7.12 -7.10 23.04
CA ALA A 451 7.08 -5.68 23.36
C ALA A 451 7.91 -5.32 24.60
N ALA A 452 8.08 -6.23 25.57
CA ALA A 452 8.87 -5.99 26.77
C ALA A 452 10.37 -6.03 26.45
N ALA A 453 10.81 -7.02 25.66
CA ALA A 453 12.19 -7.09 25.19
C ALA A 453 12.54 -5.91 24.28
N TRP A 454 11.63 -5.53 23.37
CA TRP A 454 11.77 -4.34 22.53
C TRP A 454 11.95 -3.08 23.36
N ARG A 455 11.06 -2.86 24.34
CA ARG A 455 11.14 -1.74 25.27
C ARG A 455 12.49 -1.68 25.98
N ALA A 456 12.93 -2.79 26.58
CA ALA A 456 14.20 -2.87 27.28
C ALA A 456 15.41 -2.58 26.37
N GLY A 457 15.31 -2.95 25.09
CA GLY A 457 16.30 -2.62 24.07
C GLY A 457 16.33 -1.12 23.74
N VAL A 458 15.18 -0.53 23.44
CA VAL A 458 15.07 0.90 23.10
C VAL A 458 15.44 1.80 24.28
N GLU A 459 15.10 1.42 25.51
CA GLU A 459 15.46 2.15 26.73
C GLU A 459 16.99 2.32 26.89
N LYS A 460 17.80 1.39 26.37
CA LYS A 460 19.27 1.47 26.40
C LYS A 460 19.85 2.44 25.37
N ILE A 461 19.08 2.86 24.36
CA ILE A 461 19.56 3.75 23.30
C ILE A 461 19.75 5.16 23.88
N PRO A 462 20.96 5.75 23.81
CA PRO A 462 21.20 7.12 24.25
C PRO A 462 20.44 8.16 23.40
N ALA A 463 20.03 9.26 24.04
CA ALA A 463 19.25 10.32 23.41
C ALA A 463 19.96 10.96 22.19
N ASP A 464 21.28 11.20 22.29
CA ASP A 464 22.08 11.75 21.20
C ASP A 464 22.10 10.83 19.97
N LYS A 465 22.04 9.51 20.16
CA LYS A 465 22.04 8.55 19.04
C LYS A 465 20.74 8.58 18.27
N ILE A 466 19.60 8.66 18.96
CA ILE A 466 18.28 8.83 18.32
C ILE A 466 18.24 10.12 17.53
N TRP A 467 18.64 11.23 18.16
CA TRP A 467 18.63 12.55 17.51
C TRP A 467 19.55 12.61 16.30
N ASN A 468 20.79 12.11 16.41
CA ASN A 468 21.73 12.11 15.29
C ASN A 468 21.26 11.23 14.12
N ALA A 469 20.67 10.06 14.40
CA ALA A 469 20.11 9.22 13.34
C ALA A 469 18.94 9.91 12.63
N HIS A 470 18.07 10.59 13.37
CA HIS A 470 16.97 11.40 12.83
C HIS A 470 17.47 12.57 11.98
N GLN A 471 18.45 13.33 12.47
CA GLN A 471 19.06 14.43 11.71
C GLN A 471 19.70 13.96 10.41
N LEU A 472 20.31 12.77 10.39
CA LEU A 472 20.85 12.17 9.17
C LEU A 472 19.76 11.89 8.13
N VAL A 473 18.66 11.23 8.51
CA VAL A 473 17.56 10.92 7.58
C VAL A 473 16.81 12.18 7.13
N LYS A 474 16.72 13.19 7.99
CA LYS A 474 16.20 14.52 7.62
C LYS A 474 17.07 15.21 6.59
N GLN A 475 18.39 15.16 6.72
CA GLN A 475 19.32 15.71 5.71
C GLN A 475 19.18 14.98 4.37
N LEU A 476 18.95 13.66 4.39
CA LEU A 476 18.68 12.88 3.18
C LEU A 476 17.36 13.30 2.53
N LEU A 477 16.28 13.48 3.31
CA LEU A 477 15.01 13.99 2.80
C LEU A 477 15.18 15.37 2.14
N ILE A 478 15.89 16.29 2.79
CA ILE A 478 16.13 17.64 2.22
C ILE A 478 16.95 17.55 0.94
N SER A 479 17.97 16.69 0.90
CA SER A 479 18.75 16.47 -0.32
C SER A 479 17.89 15.90 -1.45
N PHE A 480 17.00 14.97 -1.13
CA PHE A 480 16.03 14.40 -2.06
C PHE A 480 15.04 15.44 -2.59
N ILE A 481 14.48 16.29 -1.70
CA ILE A 481 13.61 17.41 -2.08
C ILE A 481 14.33 18.30 -3.09
N ARG A 482 15.55 18.76 -2.76
CA ARG A 482 16.35 19.62 -3.63
C ARG A 482 16.66 18.95 -4.97
N LEU A 483 16.94 17.65 -4.99
CA LEU A 483 17.22 16.93 -6.23
C LEU A 483 15.98 16.83 -7.13
N LYS A 484 14.84 16.44 -6.56
CA LYS A 484 13.58 16.31 -7.31
C LYS A 484 13.14 17.66 -7.86
N THR A 485 13.20 18.74 -7.07
CA THR A 485 12.83 20.08 -7.52
C THR A 485 13.87 20.73 -8.45
N PHE A 486 15.16 20.39 -8.34
CA PHE A 486 16.16 20.87 -9.29
C PHE A 486 16.01 20.22 -10.67
N SER A 487 15.64 18.94 -10.73
CA SER A 487 15.52 18.21 -12.00
C SER A 487 14.46 18.80 -12.94
N THR A 488 13.43 19.46 -12.38
CA THR A 488 12.37 20.16 -13.12
C THR A 488 12.80 21.52 -13.70
N GLU A 489 13.89 22.13 -13.20
CA GLU A 489 14.40 23.44 -13.67
C GLU A 489 15.17 23.39 -15.01
N THR A 490 15.31 22.22 -15.65
CA THR A 490 16.05 22.08 -16.93
C THR A 490 15.34 22.71 -18.16
N GLY A 491 14.22 23.41 -17.93
CA GLY A 491 13.60 24.31 -18.91
C GLY A 491 12.34 23.78 -19.62
N LEU A 492 11.55 22.92 -18.98
CA LEU A 492 10.31 22.40 -19.57
C LEU A 492 9.01 22.62 -18.76
N HIS A 493 9.06 22.88 -17.45
CA HIS A 493 7.86 23.06 -16.61
C HIS A 493 8.02 24.19 -15.57
N ASP A 494 7.07 25.14 -15.53
CA ASP A 494 7.05 26.29 -14.60
C ASP A 494 6.20 25.97 -13.34
N THR A 495 6.74 25.34 -12.28
CA THR A 495 5.97 25.03 -11.05
C THR A 495 6.43 25.85 -9.83
N ILE A 496 5.80 25.66 -8.65
CA ILE A 496 6.22 26.26 -7.36
C ILE A 496 7.73 26.14 -7.19
N ASN A 497 8.35 27.20 -6.66
CA ASN A 497 9.80 27.40 -6.58
C ASN A 497 10.46 27.87 -7.88
N GLU A 498 9.71 28.16 -8.96
CA GLU A 498 10.20 28.67 -10.26
C GLU A 498 11.26 29.79 -10.13
N ARG A 499 11.10 30.65 -9.12
CA ARG A 499 11.96 31.82 -8.88
C ARG A 499 12.93 31.66 -7.73
N GLU A 500 12.92 30.50 -7.07
CA GLU A 500 13.75 30.22 -5.90
C GLU A 500 14.94 29.36 -6.28
N ASN A 501 16.08 29.62 -5.65
CA ASN A 501 17.23 28.74 -5.82
C ASN A 501 16.96 27.46 -5.03
N THR A 502 16.42 26.44 -5.70
CA THR A 502 16.01 25.16 -5.10
C THR A 502 17.16 24.44 -4.40
N SER A 503 18.43 24.69 -4.76
CA SER A 503 19.59 24.16 -4.01
C SER A 503 19.66 24.64 -2.56
N LYS A 504 18.96 25.73 -2.22
CA LYS A 504 18.87 26.32 -0.88
C LYS A 504 17.52 26.06 -0.21
N LEU A 505 16.59 25.34 -0.86
CA LEU A 505 15.33 24.96 -0.23
C LEU A 505 15.60 24.16 1.03
N PHE A 506 14.90 24.54 2.09
CA PHE A 506 14.81 23.81 3.35
C PHE A 506 16.14 23.76 4.13
N SER A 507 16.04 23.60 5.44
CA SER A 507 17.20 23.41 6.32
C SER A 507 16.96 22.28 7.30
N PRO A 508 17.98 21.45 7.61
CA PRO A 508 17.84 20.40 8.61
C PRO A 508 17.59 20.96 10.03
N ASP A 509 17.96 22.21 10.28
CA ASP A 509 17.76 22.88 11.58
C ASP A 509 16.31 23.35 11.81
N ILE A 510 15.46 23.33 10.77
CA ILE A 510 14.09 23.86 10.79
C ILE A 510 13.08 22.72 10.95
N LEU A 511 12.15 22.84 11.89
CA LEU A 511 11.05 21.89 12.07
C LEU A 511 10.33 21.60 10.74
N THR A 512 10.32 20.33 10.33
CA THR A 512 9.77 19.85 9.05
C THR A 512 8.53 19.02 9.29
N ILE A 513 7.39 19.50 8.78
CA ILE A 513 6.10 18.83 8.86
C ILE A 513 5.80 18.19 7.50
N GLY A 514 5.65 16.87 7.49
CA GLY A 514 5.20 16.11 6.32
C GLY A 514 3.69 15.96 6.29
N PHE A 515 3.09 16.16 5.12
CA PHE A 515 1.68 15.86 4.88
C PHE A 515 1.51 15.22 3.50
N ALA A 516 1.49 13.88 3.47
CA ALA A 516 1.37 13.16 2.21
C ALA A 516 0.35 12.01 2.22
N ARG A 517 -0.57 12.04 1.27
CA ARG A 517 -1.67 11.08 1.13
C ARG A 517 -2.46 11.31 -0.17
N ARG A 518 -3.34 10.39 -0.53
CA ARG A 518 -4.35 10.63 -1.58
C ARG A 518 -5.12 11.93 -1.27
N ILE A 519 -5.33 12.74 -2.30
CA ILE A 519 -6.10 13.98 -2.19
C ILE A 519 -7.58 13.61 -2.34
N ALA A 520 -8.35 13.79 -1.27
CA ALA A 520 -9.78 13.54 -1.20
C ALA A 520 -10.43 14.42 -0.13
N ALA A 521 -11.72 14.72 -0.30
CA ALA A 521 -12.45 15.66 0.58
C ALA A 521 -12.35 15.30 2.07
N TYR A 522 -12.55 14.03 2.43
CA TYR A 522 -12.51 13.59 3.83
C TYR A 522 -11.10 13.61 4.45
N LYS A 523 -10.02 13.72 3.65
CA LYS A 523 -8.66 13.90 4.18
C LYS A 523 -8.36 15.33 4.64
N ARG A 524 -9.27 16.27 4.36
CA ARG A 524 -9.28 17.69 4.75
C ARG A 524 -7.95 18.41 4.54
N TRP A 525 -7.40 18.32 3.33
CA TRP A 525 -6.21 19.09 2.95
C TRP A 525 -6.39 20.61 3.14
N ASN A 526 -7.62 21.09 3.02
CA ASN A 526 -8.02 22.47 3.26
C ASN A 526 -8.02 22.88 4.74
N LEU A 527 -7.94 21.96 5.71
CA LEU A 527 -7.93 22.30 7.14
C LEU A 527 -6.69 23.12 7.51
N LEU A 528 -5.54 22.79 6.93
CA LEU A 528 -4.33 23.62 7.10
C LEU A 528 -4.51 25.00 6.46
N LEU A 529 -5.32 25.14 5.42
CA LEU A 529 -5.52 26.39 4.69
C LEU A 529 -6.66 27.25 5.26
N SER A 530 -7.34 26.80 6.31
CA SER A 530 -8.49 27.51 6.88
C SER A 530 -8.11 28.82 7.55
N ASP A 531 -6.88 28.93 8.07
CA ASP A 531 -6.33 30.13 8.69
C ASP A 531 -4.95 30.46 8.11
N LEU A 532 -4.97 31.06 6.91
CA LEU A 532 -3.75 31.42 6.19
C LEU A 532 -2.89 32.43 6.97
N GLU A 533 -3.50 33.31 7.76
CA GLU A 533 -2.76 34.33 8.54
C GLU A 533 -1.88 33.66 9.60
N ARG A 534 -2.43 32.72 10.38
CA ARG A 534 -1.65 31.95 11.37
C ARG A 534 -0.61 31.06 10.70
N LEU A 535 -0.96 30.39 9.59
CA LEU A 535 0.00 29.59 8.83
C LEU A 535 1.20 30.42 8.39
N LEU A 536 0.96 31.58 7.76
CA LEU A 536 2.02 32.48 7.31
C LEU A 536 2.82 33.05 8.49
N LYS A 537 2.21 33.30 9.64
CA LYS A 537 2.93 33.72 10.85
C LYS A 537 3.88 32.64 11.37
N ILE A 538 3.45 31.38 11.39
CA ILE A 538 4.29 30.22 11.75
C ILE A 538 5.44 30.09 10.74
N VAL A 539 5.13 30.14 9.45
CA VAL A 539 6.10 30.00 8.37
C VAL A 539 7.07 31.18 8.29
N ASN A 540 6.68 32.40 8.64
CA ASN A 540 7.58 33.57 8.59
C ASN A 540 8.35 33.80 9.91
N ASN A 541 8.15 32.96 10.93
CA ASN A 541 8.87 33.10 12.19
C ASN A 541 10.39 32.91 11.99
N VAL A 542 11.18 33.85 12.49
CA VAL A 542 12.66 33.85 12.36
C VAL A 542 13.36 33.07 13.47
N GLU A 543 12.75 32.99 14.67
CA GLU A 543 13.32 32.31 15.83
C GLU A 543 12.93 30.82 15.86
N LYS A 544 11.68 30.53 15.48
CA LYS A 544 11.10 29.18 15.49
C LYS A 544 10.46 28.87 14.13
N PRO A 545 11.26 28.80 13.05
CA PRO A 545 10.77 28.59 11.70
C PRO A 545 10.07 27.22 11.53
N VAL A 546 9.18 27.08 10.55
CA VAL A 546 8.58 25.79 10.19
C VAL A 546 8.58 25.65 8.67
N GLN A 547 8.84 24.44 8.18
CA GLN A 547 8.76 24.08 6.77
C GLN A 547 7.83 22.87 6.56
N PHE A 548 7.16 22.81 5.41
CA PHE A 548 6.12 21.85 5.06
C PHE A 548 6.44 21.09 3.77
N VAL A 549 6.40 19.76 3.83
CA VAL A 549 6.50 18.91 2.64
C VAL A 549 5.16 18.25 2.37
N PHE A 550 4.61 18.52 1.19
CA PHE A 550 3.37 17.92 0.72
C PHE A 550 3.66 16.90 -0.37
N ALA A 551 2.87 15.82 -0.43
CA ALA A 551 2.89 14.91 -1.59
C ALA A 551 1.57 14.14 -1.70
N GLY A 552 1.12 13.82 -2.90
CA GLY A 552 -0.12 13.05 -3.04
C GLY A 552 -0.73 13.12 -4.42
N LYS A 553 -1.57 12.14 -4.75
CA LYS A 553 -2.27 12.06 -6.04
C LYS A 553 -3.77 12.30 -5.83
N ALA A 554 -4.36 13.16 -6.66
CA ALA A 554 -5.81 13.27 -6.80
C ALA A 554 -6.30 12.19 -7.78
N HIS A 555 -7.51 11.67 -7.58
CA HIS A 555 -8.09 10.73 -8.55
C HIS A 555 -8.31 11.45 -9.89
N PRO A 556 -8.07 10.83 -11.06
CA PRO A 556 -8.12 11.55 -12.35
C PRO A 556 -9.49 12.19 -12.63
N GLN A 557 -10.55 11.55 -12.16
CA GLN A 557 -11.94 12.03 -12.30
C GLN A 557 -12.39 12.99 -11.18
N ASP A 558 -11.60 13.16 -10.11
CA ASP A 558 -11.95 14.03 -8.98
C ASP A 558 -11.43 15.46 -9.21
N ARG A 559 -12.22 16.25 -9.96
CA ARG A 559 -11.87 17.64 -10.28
C ARG A 559 -11.78 18.52 -9.03
N ALA A 560 -12.55 18.23 -7.98
CA ALA A 560 -12.51 19.00 -6.74
C ALA A 560 -11.17 18.80 -6.00
N ALA A 561 -10.68 17.56 -5.95
CA ALA A 561 -9.35 17.26 -5.41
C ALA A 561 -8.23 17.94 -6.22
N LYS A 562 -8.32 17.96 -7.56
CA LYS A 562 -7.34 18.66 -8.40
C LYS A 562 -7.35 20.18 -8.19
N LEU A 563 -8.52 20.79 -8.06
CA LEU A 563 -8.64 22.22 -7.73
C LEU A 563 -8.05 22.55 -6.36
N LEU A 564 -8.27 21.67 -5.37
CA LEU A 564 -7.66 21.84 -4.05
C LEU A 564 -6.14 21.82 -4.13
N LEU A 565 -5.56 20.92 -4.94
CA LEU A 565 -4.12 20.88 -5.18
C LEU A 565 -3.65 22.19 -5.81
N GLN A 566 -4.24 22.60 -6.93
CA GLN A 566 -3.93 23.86 -7.61
C GLN A 566 -3.94 25.06 -6.64
N ASN A 567 -4.93 25.14 -5.74
CA ASN A 567 -5.02 26.21 -4.74
C ASN A 567 -3.89 26.16 -3.72
N LEU A 568 -3.52 24.97 -3.20
CA LEU A 568 -2.36 24.79 -2.32
C LEU A 568 -1.08 25.27 -3.01
N LEU A 569 -0.98 25.01 -4.32
CA LEU A 569 0.20 25.34 -5.10
C LEU A 569 0.31 26.83 -5.43
N SER A 570 -0.81 27.55 -5.48
CA SER A 570 -0.89 28.96 -5.87
C SER A 570 -0.77 29.96 -4.70
N LEU A 571 -0.29 29.53 -3.53
CA LEU A 571 -0.22 30.38 -2.33
C LEU A 571 0.88 31.46 -2.43
N ASP A 572 0.55 32.64 -1.89
CA ASP A 572 1.20 33.97 -2.03
C ASP A 572 2.74 33.98 -2.24
N GLU A 573 3.15 34.60 -3.36
CA GLU A 573 4.55 34.87 -3.74
C GLU A 573 5.29 35.82 -2.78
N ASN A 574 4.58 36.64 -2.00
CA ASN A 574 5.20 37.68 -1.17
C ASN A 574 5.67 37.21 0.22
N SER A 575 5.53 35.92 0.55
CA SER A 575 5.87 35.34 1.86
C SER A 575 7.06 34.36 1.79
N GLN A 576 7.63 33.95 2.94
CA GLN A 576 8.63 32.86 2.97
C GLN A 576 8.03 31.49 2.60
N TRP A 577 6.73 31.39 2.29
CA TRP A 577 6.05 30.15 1.90
C TRP A 577 6.79 29.44 0.77
N GLN A 578 7.15 30.16 -0.30
CA GLN A 578 7.88 29.61 -1.45
C GLN A 578 9.27 29.05 -1.09
N ARG A 579 9.82 29.34 0.09
CA ARG A 579 11.11 28.78 0.57
C ARG A 579 10.95 27.68 1.61
N ARG A 580 9.75 27.55 2.17
CA ARG A 580 9.44 26.73 3.35
C ARG A 580 8.32 25.73 3.09
N ALA A 581 7.69 25.75 1.93
CA ALA A 581 6.72 24.76 1.51
C ALA A 581 7.13 24.17 0.16
N VAL A 582 6.96 22.87 0.00
CA VAL A 582 7.20 22.18 -1.28
C VAL A 582 6.15 21.11 -1.48
N PHE A 583 5.71 20.94 -2.74
CA PHE A 583 4.93 19.79 -3.16
C PHE A 583 5.81 18.86 -3.98
N LEU A 584 5.97 17.62 -3.52
CA LEU A 584 6.67 16.58 -4.26
C LEU A 584 5.68 15.84 -5.15
N GLU A 585 5.91 15.94 -6.46
CA GLU A 585 5.12 15.24 -7.47
C GLU A 585 5.32 13.73 -7.38
N ASP A 586 4.33 13.01 -7.92
CA ASP A 586 4.40 11.58 -8.18
C ASP A 586 4.64 10.72 -6.93
N TYR A 587 3.91 11.02 -5.86
CA TYR A 587 3.98 10.27 -4.61
C TYR A 587 3.83 8.75 -4.81
N ASP A 588 4.93 8.03 -4.57
CA ASP A 588 5.08 6.58 -4.68
C ASP A 588 5.83 6.01 -3.44
N GLN A 589 6.36 4.78 -3.48
CA GLN A 589 7.09 4.24 -2.32
C GLN A 589 8.49 4.87 -2.16
N GLU A 590 9.12 5.39 -3.22
CA GLU A 590 10.39 6.11 -3.09
C GLU A 590 10.17 7.38 -2.29
N VAL A 591 9.25 8.24 -2.76
CA VAL A 591 8.90 9.49 -2.10
C VAL A 591 8.41 9.21 -0.68
N ALA A 592 7.58 8.18 -0.49
CA ALA A 592 7.13 7.78 0.83
C ALA A 592 8.27 7.40 1.77
N ARG A 593 9.30 6.65 1.33
CA ARG A 593 10.44 6.27 2.18
C ARG A 593 11.19 7.51 2.68
N TYR A 594 11.52 8.45 1.80
CA TYR A 594 12.20 9.68 2.21
C TYR A 594 11.36 10.50 3.20
N LEU A 595 10.06 10.62 2.95
CA LEU A 595 9.16 11.36 3.83
C LEU A 595 9.01 10.70 5.20
N VAL A 596 8.57 9.44 5.25
CA VAL A 596 8.27 8.77 6.53
C VAL A 596 9.52 8.55 7.39
N GLN A 597 10.70 8.54 6.78
CA GLN A 597 11.96 8.43 7.51
C GLN A 597 12.46 9.81 7.98
N GLY A 598 12.28 10.87 7.19
CA GLY A 598 12.99 12.14 7.38
C GLY A 598 12.21 13.28 8.03
N VAL A 599 10.87 13.23 8.09
CA VAL A 599 10.08 14.33 8.67
C VAL A 599 10.16 14.33 10.19
N ASP A 600 10.15 15.51 10.82
CA ASP A 600 10.08 15.62 12.28
C ASP A 600 8.66 15.29 12.77
N VAL A 601 7.65 15.79 12.04
CA VAL A 601 6.23 15.58 12.33
C VAL A 601 5.51 15.07 11.10
N TRP A 602 4.70 14.04 11.26
CA TRP A 602 3.74 13.59 10.26
C TRP A 602 2.34 14.07 10.62
N MET A 603 1.78 14.93 9.77
CA MET A 603 0.47 15.53 9.99
C MET A 603 -0.64 14.70 9.33
N ASN A 604 -1.73 14.48 10.05
CA ASN A 604 -2.87 13.74 9.54
C ASN A 604 -4.20 14.30 10.07
N VAL A 605 -5.02 14.89 9.19
CA VAL A 605 -6.24 15.62 9.56
C VAL A 605 -7.54 15.05 8.95
N PRO A 606 -7.75 13.72 8.90
CA PRO A 606 -8.96 13.16 8.31
C PRO A 606 -10.20 13.53 9.13
N ARG A 607 -11.36 13.59 8.46
CA ARG A 607 -12.64 13.77 9.13
C ARG A 607 -13.02 12.49 9.88
N ARG A 608 -13.39 12.62 11.16
CA ARG A 608 -13.89 11.50 11.97
C ARG A 608 -15.27 11.06 11.47
N PRO A 609 -15.62 9.76 11.47
CA PRO A 609 -14.77 8.56 11.64
C PRO A 609 -14.37 7.96 10.27
N LEU A 610 -13.97 8.79 9.31
CA LEU A 610 -13.76 8.41 7.91
C LEU A 610 -12.35 7.87 7.64
N GLU A 611 -11.47 7.81 8.64
CA GLU A 611 -10.20 7.08 8.55
C GLU A 611 -10.33 5.67 9.11
N ALA A 612 -10.29 4.66 8.24
CA ALA A 612 -10.33 3.27 8.70
C ALA A 612 -9.09 2.86 9.51
N SER A 613 -7.90 3.34 9.12
CA SER A 613 -6.65 3.05 9.84
C SER A 613 -5.64 4.19 9.63
N GLY A 614 -4.66 4.03 8.73
CA GLY A 614 -3.69 5.07 8.35
C GLY A 614 -2.23 4.63 8.53
N THR A 615 -1.72 3.80 7.61
CA THR A 615 -0.41 3.14 7.79
C THR A 615 0.81 4.07 7.67
N SER A 616 0.70 5.24 7.03
CA SER A 616 1.84 6.16 6.89
C SER A 616 2.38 6.66 8.23
N GLY A 617 1.50 6.97 9.18
CA GLY A 617 1.91 7.43 10.51
C GLY A 617 2.60 6.34 11.34
N GLN A 618 2.25 5.07 11.10
CA GLN A 618 2.91 3.91 11.70
C GLN A 618 4.37 3.82 11.25
N LYS A 619 4.64 4.06 9.95
CA LYS A 619 6.00 4.05 9.37
C LYS A 619 6.87 5.17 9.95
N VAL A 620 6.29 6.35 10.16
CA VAL A 620 6.97 7.51 10.75
C VAL A 620 7.42 7.19 12.17
N ALA A 621 6.52 6.60 12.97
CA ALA A 621 6.81 6.27 14.35
C ALA A 621 8.00 5.30 14.50
N MET A 622 8.17 4.34 13.59
CA MET A 622 9.28 3.38 13.59
C MET A 622 10.65 4.02 13.31
N ASN A 623 10.67 5.26 12.81
CA ASN A 623 11.85 6.06 12.52
C ASN A 623 12.05 7.20 13.53
N GLY A 624 11.33 7.18 14.65
CA GLY A 624 11.41 8.22 15.67
C GLY A 624 10.76 9.55 15.30
N GLY A 625 10.09 9.67 14.14
CA GLY A 625 9.25 10.82 13.84
C GLY A 625 7.98 10.83 14.69
N LEU A 626 7.43 12.01 14.95
CA LEU A 626 6.22 12.17 15.77
C LEU A 626 4.98 12.37 14.91
N ASN A 627 3.84 11.85 15.35
CA ASN A 627 2.57 12.08 14.67
C ASN A 627 1.84 13.27 15.29
N LEU A 628 1.28 14.13 14.45
CA LEU A 628 0.30 15.16 14.80
C LEU A 628 -0.99 14.81 14.05
N SER A 629 -1.90 14.10 14.72
CA SER A 629 -3.07 13.53 14.05
C SER A 629 -4.35 13.76 14.83
N ILE A 630 -5.44 13.85 14.09
CA ILE A 630 -6.78 13.70 14.66
C ILE A 630 -6.93 12.30 15.23
N LEU A 631 -7.64 12.19 16.35
CA LEU A 631 -7.95 10.91 17.02
C LEU A 631 -9.01 10.14 16.22
N ASP A 632 -8.57 9.56 15.10
CA ASP A 632 -9.33 8.64 14.25
C ASP A 632 -8.45 7.46 13.78
N GLY A 633 -9.09 6.41 13.28
CA GLY A 633 -8.41 5.22 12.74
C GLY A 633 -7.40 4.62 13.71
N TRP A 634 -6.15 4.42 13.26
CA TRP A 634 -5.09 3.80 14.06
C TRP A 634 -4.61 4.68 15.24
N TRP A 635 -4.80 6.01 15.15
CA TRP A 635 -4.23 6.92 16.13
C TRP A 635 -4.98 6.84 17.47
N ILE A 636 -6.26 6.49 17.46
CA ILE A 636 -7.07 6.25 18.67
C ILE A 636 -6.45 5.14 19.54
N GLU A 637 -5.98 4.06 18.91
CA GLU A 637 -5.41 2.91 19.61
C GLU A 637 -3.90 3.03 19.86
N GLY A 638 -3.22 3.97 19.19
CA GLY A 638 -1.78 4.19 19.33
C GLY A 638 -1.41 5.33 20.30
N TYR A 639 -2.19 6.41 20.33
CA TYR A 639 -1.83 7.61 21.10
C TYR A 639 -1.93 7.40 22.61
N ASN A 640 -0.89 7.79 23.36
CA ASN A 640 -0.85 7.67 24.82
C ASN A 640 -0.61 8.99 25.56
N GLY A 641 -0.63 10.15 24.87
CA GLY A 641 -0.31 11.46 25.46
C GLY A 641 1.17 11.85 25.41
N GLU A 642 2.07 10.88 25.26
CA GLU A 642 3.52 11.08 25.32
C GLU A 642 4.27 10.65 24.06
N ASN A 643 3.61 9.98 23.11
CA ASN A 643 4.21 9.41 21.91
C ASN A 643 3.87 10.18 20.61
N GLY A 644 3.36 11.41 20.73
CA GLY A 644 2.98 12.27 19.62
C GLY A 644 2.11 13.43 20.09
N PHE A 645 1.23 13.90 19.21
CA PHE A 645 0.29 15.00 19.45
C PHE A 645 -1.07 14.65 18.85
N ALA A 646 -2.15 15.07 19.52
CA ALA A 646 -3.52 14.75 19.14
C ALA A 646 -4.32 16.02 18.88
N ILE A 647 -4.89 16.14 17.67
CA ILE A 647 -5.76 17.26 17.29
C ILE A 647 -7.20 16.94 17.72
N GLY A 648 -7.81 17.89 18.41
CA GLY A 648 -9.14 17.77 18.97
C GLY A 648 -9.18 16.83 20.19
N ILE A 649 -10.40 16.53 20.62
CA ILE A 649 -10.68 15.65 21.75
C ILE A 649 -11.63 14.53 21.31
N LEU A 650 -11.57 13.38 21.97
CA LEU A 650 -12.54 12.31 21.77
C LEU A 650 -13.88 12.74 22.38
N GLN A 651 -14.75 13.33 21.55
CA GLN A 651 -16.11 13.70 21.93
C GLN A 651 -17.12 13.09 20.95
N ASP A 652 -18.34 12.89 21.45
CA ASP A 652 -19.48 12.54 20.62
C ASP A 652 -19.98 13.81 19.92
N ASP A 653 -19.58 13.98 18.66
CA ASP A 653 -19.93 15.13 17.83
C ASP A 653 -21.30 14.96 17.13
N ASN A 654 -22.12 13.97 17.51
CA ASN A 654 -23.39 13.62 16.84
C ASN A 654 -24.40 14.78 16.73
N GLU A 655 -24.29 15.82 17.56
CA GLU A 655 -25.18 16.99 17.55
C GLU A 655 -24.60 18.22 16.84
N LYS A 656 -23.33 18.20 16.42
CA LYS A 656 -22.64 19.34 15.79
C LYS A 656 -22.72 19.29 14.27
N SER A 657 -22.76 20.45 13.63
CA SER A 657 -22.60 20.54 12.17
C SER A 657 -21.16 20.21 11.77
N GLN A 658 -20.96 19.71 10.54
CA GLN A 658 -19.62 19.39 10.04
C GLN A 658 -18.71 20.62 9.99
N GLU A 659 -19.26 21.79 9.68
CA GLU A 659 -18.52 23.06 9.64
C GLU A 659 -18.03 23.46 11.03
N THR A 660 -18.84 23.20 12.07
CA THR A 660 -18.45 23.49 13.46
C THR A 660 -17.30 22.58 13.89
N ILE A 661 -17.38 21.28 13.57
CA ILE A 661 -16.32 20.31 13.86
C ILE A 661 -15.03 20.68 13.13
N ASP A 662 -15.12 21.04 11.83
CA ASP A 662 -13.96 21.45 11.05
C ASP A 662 -13.31 22.72 11.62
N ALA A 663 -14.10 23.69 12.10
CA ALA A 663 -13.57 24.91 12.72
C ALA A 663 -12.88 24.63 14.08
N GLU A 664 -13.48 23.76 14.91
CA GLU A 664 -12.88 23.34 16.20
C GLU A 664 -11.59 22.54 15.99
N ASP A 665 -11.57 21.61 15.03
CA ASP A 665 -10.38 20.83 14.67
C ASP A 665 -9.27 21.75 14.11
N ALA A 666 -9.63 22.77 13.32
CA ALA A 666 -8.68 23.76 12.81
C ALA A 666 -8.07 24.59 13.95
N GLU A 667 -8.89 25.12 14.86
CA GLU A 667 -8.39 25.86 16.03
C GLU A 667 -7.46 24.99 16.87
N SER A 668 -7.86 23.75 17.15
CA SER A 668 -7.05 22.79 17.90
C SER A 668 -5.72 22.50 17.20
N LEU A 669 -5.72 22.30 15.87
CA LEU A 669 -4.50 22.08 15.08
C LEU A 669 -3.51 23.24 15.29
N TYR A 670 -3.97 24.48 15.11
CA TYR A 670 -3.09 25.64 15.25
C TYR A 670 -2.64 25.87 16.69
N GLN A 671 -3.54 25.71 17.66
CA GLN A 671 -3.19 25.82 19.07
C GLN A 671 -2.07 24.84 19.43
N ILE A 672 -2.21 23.56 19.07
CA ILE A 672 -1.21 22.52 19.37
C ILE A 672 0.13 22.83 18.67
N LEU A 673 0.09 23.29 17.41
CA LEU A 673 1.29 23.71 16.71
C LEU A 673 2.03 24.81 17.48
N GLU A 674 1.31 25.86 17.88
CA GLU A 674 1.86 27.05 18.52
C GLU A 674 2.29 26.83 19.97
N THR A 675 1.57 26.01 20.74
CA THR A 675 1.81 25.86 22.20
C THR A 675 2.60 24.61 22.57
N GLU A 676 2.57 23.56 21.75
CA GLU A 676 3.20 22.27 22.08
C GLU A 676 4.27 21.89 21.06
N VAL A 677 3.92 21.72 19.78
CA VAL A 677 4.81 21.13 18.78
C VAL A 677 6.04 22.01 18.53
N ILE A 678 5.81 23.26 18.13
CA ILE A 678 6.88 24.20 17.78
C ILE A 678 7.75 24.53 19.02
N PRO A 679 7.19 24.88 20.19
CA PRO A 679 8.02 25.17 21.36
C PRO A 679 8.86 23.98 21.81
N THR A 680 8.30 22.76 21.80
CA THR A 680 9.02 21.56 22.26
C THR A 680 10.19 21.21 21.34
N TYR A 681 10.02 21.36 20.03
CA TYR A 681 11.09 21.09 19.06
C TYR A 681 12.31 22.01 19.27
N TYR A 682 12.07 23.30 19.51
CA TYR A 682 13.12 24.32 19.65
C TYR A 682 13.68 24.44 21.08
N ALA A 683 13.07 23.78 22.07
CA ALA A 683 13.52 23.78 23.46
C ALA A 683 14.76 22.88 23.64
N LYS A 684 15.94 23.44 23.40
CA LYS A 684 17.23 22.76 23.58
C LYS A 684 17.72 22.88 25.03
N ASP A 685 18.32 21.80 25.53
CA ASP A 685 19.01 21.78 26.83
C ASP A 685 20.45 22.33 26.73
N GLU A 686 21.20 22.26 27.85
CA GLU A 686 22.60 22.70 27.93
C GLU A 686 23.54 21.96 26.96
N SER A 687 23.17 20.74 26.52
CA SER A 687 23.91 19.96 25.53
C SER A 687 23.52 20.27 24.08
N GLY A 688 22.55 21.17 23.88
CA GLY A 688 22.03 21.55 22.58
C GLY A 688 21.00 20.58 22.00
N LEU A 689 20.52 19.62 22.79
CA LEU A 689 19.54 18.60 22.38
C LEU A 689 18.12 18.98 22.81
N PRO A 690 17.09 18.71 21.98
CA PRO A 690 15.71 18.90 22.40
C PRO A 690 15.24 17.72 23.25
N SER A 691 15.64 17.70 24.53
CA SER A 691 15.46 16.56 25.44
C SER A 691 14.01 16.06 25.55
N GLU A 692 13.04 16.97 25.66
CA GLU A 692 11.62 16.58 25.73
C GLU A 692 11.12 16.01 24.39
N TRP A 693 11.58 16.55 23.26
CA TRP A 693 11.28 16.01 21.94
C TRP A 693 11.81 14.58 21.80
N ILE A 694 13.08 14.35 22.15
CA ILE A 694 13.72 13.03 22.08
C ILE A 694 13.03 12.04 23.03
N ARG A 695 12.57 12.49 24.21
CA ARG A 695 11.77 11.67 25.12
C ARG A 695 10.50 11.16 24.44
N ARG A 696 9.77 12.04 23.73
CA ARG A 696 8.59 11.65 22.95
C ARG A 696 8.94 10.72 21.79
N MET A 697 10.03 10.98 21.05
CA MET A 697 10.51 10.08 19.99
C MET A 697 10.77 8.68 20.54
N LYS A 698 11.43 8.59 21.70
CA LYS A 698 11.73 7.33 22.37
C LYS A 698 10.47 6.61 22.86
N ASN A 699 9.48 7.34 23.36
CA ASN A 699 8.18 6.77 23.73
C ASN A 699 7.46 6.20 22.48
N ALA A 700 7.41 6.96 21.38
CA ALA A 700 6.85 6.51 20.11
C ALA A 700 7.52 5.21 19.60
N LEU A 701 8.86 5.16 19.63
CA LEU A 701 9.60 3.95 19.28
C LEU A 701 9.22 2.75 20.14
N ILE A 702 9.10 2.93 21.46
CA ILE A 702 8.75 1.86 22.41
C ILE A 702 7.31 1.36 22.19
N THR A 703 6.35 2.27 22.06
CA THR A 703 4.93 1.89 22.11
C THR A 703 4.35 1.55 20.75
N LEU A 704 4.75 2.27 19.69
CA LEU A 704 4.09 2.18 18.38
C LEU A 704 4.75 1.12 17.48
N THR A 705 6.07 0.96 17.53
CA THR A 705 6.80 0.02 16.64
C THR A 705 6.33 -1.44 16.77
N PRO A 706 6.28 -2.05 17.98
CA PRO A 706 5.82 -3.44 18.11
C PRO A 706 4.31 -3.56 17.87
N GLN A 707 3.52 -2.57 18.32
CA GLN A 707 2.08 -2.58 18.14
C GLN A 707 1.72 -2.56 16.65
N PHE A 708 2.33 -1.70 15.84
CA PHE A 708 1.96 -1.53 14.43
C PHE A 708 2.91 -2.24 13.45
N SER A 709 3.60 -3.30 13.89
CA SER A 709 4.30 -4.21 12.98
C SER A 709 3.31 -5.09 12.22
N SER A 710 3.55 -5.28 10.92
CA SER A 710 2.79 -6.25 10.11
C SER A 710 3.09 -7.71 10.49
N ASP A 711 4.20 -8.01 11.17
CA ASP A 711 4.45 -9.37 11.69
C ASP A 711 3.44 -9.73 12.78
N ARG A 712 3.10 -8.74 13.63
CA ARG A 712 2.01 -8.84 14.60
C ARG A 712 0.67 -9.01 13.88
N MET A 713 0.42 -8.21 12.84
CA MET A 713 -0.82 -8.29 12.05
C MET A 713 -1.00 -9.68 11.42
N VAL A 714 0.04 -10.24 10.78
CA VAL A 714 -0.01 -11.58 10.19
C VAL A 714 -0.25 -12.65 11.26
N LYS A 715 0.42 -12.54 12.42
CA LYS A 715 0.17 -13.42 13.57
C LYS A 715 -1.29 -13.33 14.05
N ASP A 716 -1.84 -12.13 14.17
CA ASP A 716 -3.24 -11.91 14.56
C ASP A 716 -4.20 -12.56 13.55
N TYR A 717 -3.93 -12.46 12.24
CA TYR A 717 -4.72 -13.17 11.23
C TYR A 717 -4.65 -14.69 11.39
N ILE A 718 -3.45 -15.24 11.60
CA ILE A 718 -3.27 -16.68 11.80
C ILE A 718 -4.08 -17.15 13.01
N GLU A 719 -3.91 -16.49 14.17
CA GLU A 719 -4.48 -16.93 15.44
C GLU A 719 -5.98 -16.65 15.61
N LYS A 720 -6.51 -15.60 14.96
CA LYS A 720 -7.88 -15.12 15.22
C LYS A 720 -8.84 -15.30 14.03
N ILE A 721 -8.30 -15.44 12.81
CA ILE A 721 -9.11 -15.43 11.59
C ILE A 721 -8.94 -16.72 10.80
N TYR A 722 -7.70 -17.20 10.60
CA TYR A 722 -7.42 -18.35 9.73
C TYR A 722 -7.57 -19.71 10.42
N THR A 723 -7.14 -19.84 11.67
CA THR A 723 -7.38 -21.02 12.52
C THR A 723 -8.72 -20.94 13.21
#